data_AF-A0AA36HQK5-F1
#
_entry.id   AF-A0AA36HQK5-F1
#
_cell.length_a   1.000
_cell.length_b   1.000
_cell.length_c   1.000
_cell.angle_alpha   90.00
_cell.angle_beta   90.00
_cell.angle_gamma   90.00
#
_symmetry.space_group_name_H-M   'P 1'
#
loop_
_entity.id
_entity.type
_entity.pdbx_description
1 polymer ?
#
loop_
_entity_poly.entity_id
_entity_poly.type
_entity_poly.pdbx_seq_one_letter_code
_entity_poly.pdbx_strand_id
1 'polypeptide(L)'
;MDLLSAAAAFAQFEGHCLAQLLAEGVEPEDAQAAALQQWEAMAPEARLRWDQRPAAGDEEAVEVEVEDVERTEEACARAPTPSRRREADVSGRPTKKQRTSARDAWLRPAQATALRESSEGAEEDSEDESEQRSFKISEAVQGGRHPDWLTEPAAVAEISLPKLSEDEVIYIPAEVAEKELLSSPQLESVAYAARRFRGHLPSGVRAGYYLGDGTGCGKGRVIAALIWHLWNGGAKRHVWLSASNDLLADASRDFRDLAAELPLCSLSSMPYGPVSGAGLDDSGNGVIFASYQLLVASKSASAAPTPETSRLGQLIHWLRKGPGGACGLIALDEAHRTKNVSSGTSTGSKAGSCSLELQRALPSMAVLYASATGATELRHLGYLERLGLWGKGRPHATFEELRDAVEGGGFAAMELLAMTMRAEGMLSCRSLSFKGASFRLVPVTLKEENAYSASCKFWQDCFQLILRLLKIRTREVKQKKLKHSTELKDNSLHMRHFWSAQQQFFRQLLICAKVDTAVSLATSAILRGESVVIAMWSTGESMTEALAGREGDRKAAAAGFASAPKEVALRMLNGLRTVANSLASGQSALQEIDKVEKELEKLQLPPNPLDEIMRRLGGPSKVAEMTGRSRRLVYNELTSETRFEDRGEGANLQELRAFQLGRKHVAIVTEAASAGISLHCDRRLPENAQRPRYMISIEMPWEADKAIQQLGRVHRSNQRVPPRFAFVVTDLGGEVRFVSTVARRLRILGAMMRGDRNSAHGAVQSLANFDLQNRYGRQALARLFELLRTGQQPEVSFSFLPFGRRKGRAKWPSWAEFKKSAEKALDLIGLRPDTEDKYEESLAESKNLNVFLNRLLMLEPGIQNALFDALAELYTHLVSLDRASGVYDNGPELLDRRRGARAEVRLAHREVLFTDPITSSETAYVRLKLDRGMTWSTATKVLEQRGRGEAEGFYWCLRGPVPSSQKPVVLAVARPKVQAVRAGAADSSDEESDAELDLHWPQGPPPDASLDQRILSSTLGRGESFRRVMPSELKQVQVAWQRLHQAASGGRWQDEHVLTGSILSTWAVLGTAIGAEVSSRLKKTKIPLVRAKLSDGGAVVGVRLQPDRLKEVRYVLSALYEERSSKIKADQVDIQKLSAHVEAFLRTQPNQKAAWDGWAGAHQVLLSEGLVAEGAPGMLAAQEAMEDLERNGKVDTAEGTVQLRDKPRGCGWYIPPPKPKTRGRGRGRKAK
;
A
#
# COMPACT_ATOMS: atom_id res chain seq x y z
N MET A 1 37.53 -10.66 -8.59
CA MET A 1 36.62 -10.54 -7.43
C MET A 1 37.41 -10.50 -6.11
N ASP A 2 38.50 -9.72 -6.07
CA ASP A 2 39.73 -10.26 -5.48
C ASP A 2 39.97 -9.83 -4.03
N LEU A 3 39.18 -8.85 -3.54
CA LEU A 3 39.21 -8.41 -2.14
C LEU A 3 38.71 -9.46 -1.15
N LEU A 4 37.79 -10.35 -1.55
CA LEU A 4 37.29 -11.42 -0.67
C LEU A 4 38.29 -12.59 -0.57
N SER A 5 38.87 -13.01 -1.70
CA SER A 5 39.97 -13.98 -1.72
C SER A 5 41.18 -13.47 -0.93
N ALA A 6 41.61 -12.22 -1.16
CA ALA A 6 42.72 -11.62 -0.42
C ALA A 6 42.46 -11.50 1.10
N ALA A 7 41.21 -11.28 1.53
CA ALA A 7 40.84 -11.24 2.95
C ALA A 7 40.81 -12.65 3.59
N ALA A 8 40.26 -13.65 2.90
CA ALA A 8 40.29 -15.04 3.37
C ALA A 8 41.72 -15.59 3.45
N ALA A 9 42.51 -15.35 2.40
CA ALA A 9 43.92 -15.70 2.33
C ALA A 9 44.75 -15.03 3.44
N PHE A 10 44.47 -13.75 3.77
CA PHE A 10 45.13 -13.08 4.90
C PHE A 10 44.73 -13.73 6.23
N ALA A 11 43.45 -14.01 6.47
CA ALA A 11 43.01 -14.63 7.73
C ALA A 11 43.62 -16.02 7.95
N GLN A 12 43.79 -16.82 6.88
CA GLN A 12 44.48 -18.12 6.96
C GLN A 12 46.00 -17.97 7.16
N PHE A 13 46.63 -16.99 6.51
CA PHE A 13 48.04 -16.66 6.76
C PHE A 13 48.26 -16.21 8.21
N GLU A 14 47.45 -15.27 8.69
CA GLU A 14 47.52 -14.68 10.02
C GLU A 14 47.32 -15.75 11.10
N GLY A 15 46.30 -16.60 10.97
CA GLY A 15 46.08 -17.72 11.89
C GLY A 15 47.25 -18.71 11.95
N HIS A 16 47.87 -19.05 10.81
CA HIS A 16 49.00 -19.96 10.76
C HIS A 16 50.30 -19.32 11.31
N CYS A 17 50.57 -18.08 10.93
CA CYS A 17 51.75 -17.33 11.39
C CYS A 17 51.67 -17.05 12.91
N LEU A 18 50.49 -16.69 13.43
CA LEU A 18 50.26 -16.56 14.87
C LEU A 18 50.45 -17.88 15.60
N ALA A 19 49.91 -18.99 15.09
CA ALA A 19 50.08 -20.30 15.72
C ALA A 19 51.56 -20.70 15.85
N GLN A 20 52.37 -20.42 14.82
CA GLN A 20 53.82 -20.66 14.88
C GLN A 20 54.53 -19.70 15.85
N LEU A 21 54.31 -18.39 15.74
CA LEU A 21 55.01 -17.39 16.58
C LEU A 21 54.66 -17.54 18.07
N LEU A 22 53.42 -17.88 18.40
CA LEU A 22 53.00 -18.19 19.78
C LEU A 22 53.65 -19.49 20.29
N ALA A 23 53.83 -20.50 19.44
CA ALA A 23 54.54 -21.74 19.79
C ALA A 23 56.06 -21.52 19.97
N GLU A 24 56.64 -20.54 19.26
CA GLU A 24 58.02 -20.06 19.43
C GLU A 24 58.17 -19.12 20.65
N GLY A 25 57.09 -18.79 21.36
CA GLY A 25 57.10 -18.01 22.60
C GLY A 25 57.08 -16.49 22.41
N VAL A 26 56.65 -15.99 21.25
CA VAL A 26 56.45 -14.56 20.99
C VAL A 26 55.13 -14.10 21.64
N GLU A 27 55.12 -12.93 22.28
CA GLU A 27 53.92 -12.36 22.90
C GLU A 27 52.83 -12.01 21.85
N PRO A 28 51.53 -12.14 22.15
CA PRO A 28 50.46 -12.08 21.13
C PRO A 28 50.38 -10.78 20.33
N GLU A 29 50.68 -9.63 20.94
CA GLU A 29 50.62 -8.32 20.26
C GLU A 29 51.80 -8.16 19.27
N ASP A 30 53.00 -8.60 19.64
CA ASP A 30 54.17 -8.64 18.75
C ASP A 30 54.01 -9.68 17.65
N ALA A 31 53.38 -10.83 17.95
CA ALA A 31 53.09 -11.87 16.97
C ALA A 31 52.14 -11.40 15.86
N GLN A 32 51.12 -10.59 16.19
CA GLN A 32 50.23 -9.95 15.20
C GLN A 32 50.98 -8.94 14.32
N ALA A 33 51.82 -8.10 14.92
CA ALA A 33 52.64 -7.14 14.18
C ALA A 33 53.64 -7.82 13.22
N ALA A 34 54.27 -8.91 13.68
CA ALA A 34 55.20 -9.71 12.88
C ALA A 34 54.48 -10.45 11.72
N ALA A 35 53.30 -11.03 11.98
CA ALA A 35 52.49 -11.65 10.94
C ALA A 35 52.09 -10.64 9.85
N LEU A 36 51.64 -9.44 10.23
CA LEU A 36 51.29 -8.39 9.26
C LEU A 36 52.52 -7.97 8.42
N GLN A 37 53.70 -7.80 9.02
CA GLN A 37 54.92 -7.50 8.27
C GLN A 37 55.34 -8.61 7.31
N GLN A 38 55.25 -9.89 7.72
CA GLN A 38 55.54 -11.01 6.83
C GLN A 38 54.57 -11.06 5.65
N TRP A 39 53.27 -10.84 5.88
CA TRP A 39 52.27 -10.73 4.82
C TRP A 39 52.56 -9.57 3.87
N GLU A 40 52.93 -8.40 4.40
CA GLU A 40 53.29 -7.24 3.57
C GLU A 40 54.60 -7.45 2.77
N ALA A 41 55.52 -8.28 3.25
CA ALA A 41 56.72 -8.70 2.51
C ALA A 41 56.44 -9.76 1.43
N MET A 42 55.37 -10.55 1.54
CA MET A 42 55.02 -11.57 0.53
C MET A 42 54.60 -10.94 -0.82
N ALA A 43 55.06 -11.53 -1.92
CA ALA A 43 54.62 -11.15 -3.27
C ALA A 43 53.10 -11.38 -3.46
N PRO A 44 52.37 -10.53 -4.22
CA PRO A 44 50.90 -10.65 -4.36
C PRO A 44 50.40 -12.01 -4.87
N GLU A 45 51.14 -12.63 -5.78
CA GLU A 45 50.83 -13.97 -6.31
C GLU A 45 50.95 -15.08 -5.26
N ALA A 46 51.83 -14.90 -4.26
CA ALA A 46 52.01 -15.83 -3.17
C ALA A 46 50.93 -15.62 -2.08
N ARG A 47 50.47 -14.38 -1.87
CA ARG A 47 49.32 -14.08 -0.99
C ARG A 47 48.06 -14.79 -1.48
N LEU A 48 47.75 -14.71 -2.78
CA LEU A 48 46.58 -15.36 -3.38
C LEU A 48 46.57 -16.89 -3.26
N ARG A 49 47.72 -17.55 -3.03
CA ARG A 49 47.77 -19.01 -2.84
C ARG A 49 47.38 -19.48 -1.44
N TRP A 50 47.18 -18.57 -0.48
CA TRP A 50 46.78 -18.95 0.87
C TRP A 50 45.31 -19.36 0.99
N ASP A 51 44.40 -18.89 0.12
CA ASP A 51 43.00 -19.37 0.13
C ASP A 51 42.84 -20.83 -0.36
N GLN A 52 43.92 -21.42 -0.88
CA GLN A 52 43.99 -22.80 -1.38
C GLN A 52 44.67 -23.76 -0.39
N ARG A 53 45.10 -23.27 0.78
CA ARG A 53 45.64 -24.12 1.84
C ARG A 53 44.50 -24.62 2.75
N PRO A 54 44.51 -25.89 3.18
CA PRO A 54 43.62 -26.33 4.26
C PRO A 54 43.92 -25.55 5.54
N ALA A 55 42.92 -25.36 6.39
CA ALA A 55 43.11 -24.74 7.69
C ALA A 55 43.94 -25.65 8.61
N ALA A 56 44.83 -25.07 9.42
CA ALA A 56 45.64 -25.83 10.36
C ALA A 56 44.73 -26.43 11.46
N GLY A 57 44.52 -27.75 11.41
CA GLY A 57 43.64 -28.49 12.31
C GLY A 57 43.30 -29.90 11.81
N ASP A 58 43.14 -30.07 10.49
CA ASP A 58 42.76 -31.35 9.88
C ASP A 58 43.98 -32.15 9.38
N GLU A 59 44.72 -32.77 10.31
CA GLU A 59 45.67 -33.86 10.01
C GLU A 59 45.21 -35.17 10.68
N GLU A 60 44.39 -35.95 9.96
CA GLU A 60 44.21 -37.39 10.23
C GLU A 60 44.62 -38.22 9.01
N ALA A 61 45.11 -39.44 9.26
CA ALA A 61 45.91 -40.18 8.30
C ALA A 61 45.10 -40.80 7.14
N VAL A 62 45.65 -40.68 5.93
CA VAL A 62 45.22 -41.44 4.74
C VAL A 62 46.45 -42.08 4.10
N GLU A 63 46.63 -43.38 4.33
CA GLU A 63 47.58 -44.20 3.56
C GLU A 63 46.99 -44.50 2.18
N VAL A 64 47.67 -44.07 1.10
CA VAL A 64 47.53 -44.62 -0.25
C VAL A 64 48.93 -44.71 -0.86
N GLU A 65 49.17 -45.79 -1.61
CA GLU A 65 50.49 -46.22 -2.07
C GLU A 65 51.10 -45.32 -3.16
N VAL A 66 52.42 -45.42 -3.33
CA VAL A 66 53.23 -44.70 -4.31
C VAL A 66 53.68 -45.66 -5.41
N GLU A 67 53.41 -45.33 -6.67
CA GLU A 67 54.20 -45.82 -7.81
C GLU A 67 54.57 -44.66 -8.76
N ASP A 68 55.82 -44.72 -9.22
CA ASP A 68 56.61 -43.65 -9.83
C ASP A 68 56.17 -43.18 -11.23
N VAL A 69 56.47 -41.91 -11.54
CA VAL A 69 57.11 -41.55 -12.83
C VAL A 69 58.18 -40.49 -12.57
N GLU A 70 59.40 -40.72 -13.06
CA GLU A 70 60.55 -39.81 -12.88
C GLU A 70 60.63 -38.64 -13.89
N ARG A 71 61.60 -37.74 -13.64
CA ARG A 71 61.93 -36.50 -14.35
C ARG A 71 62.37 -36.68 -15.82
N THR A 72 62.09 -35.67 -16.66
CA THR A 72 63.07 -34.77 -17.37
C THR A 72 62.28 -33.79 -18.28
N GLU A 73 62.53 -32.48 -18.35
CA GLU A 73 63.60 -31.73 -19.09
C GLU A 73 63.63 -32.06 -20.60
N GLU A 74 63.66 -31.15 -21.60
CA GLU A 74 63.58 -29.67 -21.79
C GLU A 74 63.21 -29.46 -23.32
N ALA A 75 62.94 -28.32 -23.98
CA ALA A 75 63.19 -26.89 -23.72
C ALA A 75 62.23 -25.89 -24.45
N CYS A 76 62.48 -24.59 -24.20
CA CYS A 76 62.06 -23.36 -24.90
C CYS A 76 61.52 -23.37 -26.35
N ALA A 77 60.51 -22.51 -26.60
CA ALA A 77 60.59 -21.41 -27.61
C ALA A 77 59.50 -20.32 -27.37
N ARG A 78 59.66 -19.11 -27.93
CA ARG A 78 58.76 -17.94 -27.73
C ARG A 78 58.13 -17.42 -29.03
N ALA A 79 56.82 -17.12 -28.99
CA ALA A 79 56.08 -16.11 -29.79
C ALA A 79 56.05 -16.27 -31.34
N PRO A 80 55.00 -15.80 -32.07
CA PRO A 80 54.71 -14.37 -32.23
C PRO A 80 53.21 -13.96 -32.32
N THR A 81 52.98 -12.67 -32.55
CA THR A 81 51.67 -11.97 -32.71
C THR A 81 51.19 -11.92 -34.20
N PRO A 82 49.94 -11.46 -34.49
CA PRO A 82 49.17 -11.94 -35.67
C PRO A 82 49.20 -11.08 -36.95
N SER A 83 48.81 -11.66 -38.10
CA SER A 83 48.69 -10.92 -39.38
C SER A 83 47.59 -11.38 -40.36
N ARG A 84 46.69 -10.44 -40.71
CA ARG A 84 46.00 -10.14 -42.00
C ARG A 84 45.61 -11.25 -43.03
N ARG A 85 44.31 -11.21 -43.38
CA ARG A 85 43.64 -11.44 -44.70
C ARG A 85 44.46 -11.85 -45.94
N ARG A 86 43.95 -12.84 -46.69
CA ARG A 86 43.58 -12.72 -48.13
C ARG A 86 42.62 -13.83 -48.60
N GLU A 87 41.99 -13.66 -49.77
CA GLU A 87 41.01 -14.60 -50.37
C GLU A 87 41.64 -15.58 -51.39
N ALA A 88 41.07 -16.80 -51.55
CA ALA A 88 41.00 -17.58 -52.81
C ALA A 88 40.27 -18.95 -52.67
N ASP A 89 38.94 -18.92 -52.86
CA ASP A 89 38.02 -19.83 -53.58
C ASP A 89 38.30 -21.35 -53.93
N VAL A 90 37.19 -22.04 -54.25
CA VAL A 90 36.98 -23.29 -55.03
C VAL A 90 36.96 -24.68 -54.35
N SER A 91 35.77 -25.29 -54.44
CA SER A 91 35.44 -26.74 -54.46
C SER A 91 35.32 -27.55 -53.15
N GLY A 92 34.07 -27.87 -52.78
CA GLY A 92 33.68 -28.92 -51.84
C GLY A 92 32.17 -29.08 -51.80
N ARG A 93 31.62 -30.25 -52.18
CA ARG A 93 30.16 -30.47 -52.22
C ARG A 93 29.59 -30.63 -50.80
N PRO A 94 28.52 -29.89 -50.41
CA PRO A 94 27.91 -30.04 -49.09
C PRO A 94 27.08 -31.32 -48.97
N THR A 95 27.43 -32.18 -48.02
CA THR A 95 26.61 -33.34 -47.63
C THR A 95 25.39 -32.91 -46.80
N LYS A 96 24.30 -33.69 -46.86
CA LYS A 96 22.97 -33.29 -46.37
C LYS A 96 22.90 -33.13 -44.84
N LYS A 97 22.47 -31.95 -44.40
CA LYS A 97 21.49 -31.71 -43.32
C LYS A 97 21.72 -32.46 -41.99
N GLN A 98 22.28 -31.77 -41.00
CA GLN A 98 21.54 -31.63 -39.75
C GLN A 98 20.65 -30.37 -39.86
N ARG A 99 19.35 -30.51 -39.57
CA ARG A 99 18.43 -29.37 -39.43
C ARG A 99 18.23 -29.13 -37.94
N THR A 100 19.04 -28.29 -37.32
CA THR A 100 18.65 -27.66 -36.05
C THR A 100 17.33 -26.93 -36.27
N SER A 101 16.40 -27.07 -35.33
CA SER A 101 15.02 -26.63 -35.52
C SER A 101 14.85 -25.20 -34.98
N ALA A 102 14.13 -24.35 -35.70
CA ALA A 102 13.81 -22.99 -35.23
C ALA A 102 12.77 -22.96 -34.09
N ARG A 103 12.43 -24.11 -33.47
CA ARG A 103 11.54 -24.22 -32.31
C ARG A 103 12.27 -24.18 -30.97
N ASP A 104 13.60 -24.21 -31.01
CA ASP A 104 14.45 -24.36 -29.82
C ASP A 104 15.11 -23.03 -29.39
N ALA A 105 14.75 -21.92 -30.06
CA ALA A 105 15.33 -20.57 -29.86
C ALA A 105 14.45 -19.61 -29.01
N TRP A 106 13.27 -20.06 -28.57
CA TRP A 106 12.27 -19.22 -27.88
C TRP A 106 12.12 -19.62 -26.41
N LEU A 107 12.03 -18.61 -25.54
CA LEU A 107 11.97 -18.80 -24.09
C LEU A 107 10.69 -19.57 -23.67
N ARG A 108 10.87 -20.62 -22.86
CA ARG A 108 9.76 -21.39 -22.24
C ARG A 108 9.76 -21.15 -20.73
N PRO A 109 8.60 -20.95 -20.07
CA PRO A 109 8.57 -20.71 -18.62
C PRO A 109 8.87 -21.97 -17.78
N ALA A 110 8.53 -23.15 -18.31
CA ALA A 110 8.46 -24.40 -17.56
C ALA A 110 9.74 -25.25 -17.68
N GLN A 111 10.77 -24.87 -16.92
CA GLN A 111 11.87 -25.76 -16.51
C GLN A 111 12.15 -25.53 -15.02
N ALA A 112 11.40 -26.23 -14.16
CA ALA A 112 11.43 -26.01 -12.71
C ALA A 112 11.69 -27.32 -11.95
N THR A 113 12.94 -27.57 -11.53
CA THR A 113 13.24 -28.61 -10.53
C THR A 113 14.58 -28.39 -9.83
N ALA A 114 14.64 -28.76 -8.55
CA ALA A 114 15.82 -29.30 -7.87
C ALA A 114 17.17 -28.54 -7.89
N LEU A 115 17.18 -27.25 -7.53
CA LEU A 115 18.31 -26.66 -6.80
C LEU A 115 17.82 -25.85 -5.58
N ARG A 116 17.64 -26.56 -4.46
CA ARG A 116 17.74 -25.93 -3.13
C ARG A 116 19.23 -25.84 -2.79
N GLU A 117 19.87 -24.73 -3.17
CA GLU A 117 20.98 -24.23 -2.36
C GLU A 117 20.45 -24.04 -0.92
N SER A 118 21.26 -24.38 0.08
CA SER A 118 20.94 -24.15 1.50
C SER A 118 20.63 -22.68 1.74
N SER A 119 19.67 -22.39 2.63
CA SER A 119 19.33 -21.02 3.02
C SER A 119 20.35 -20.44 4.01
N GLU A 120 21.63 -20.48 3.65
CA GLU A 120 22.70 -19.79 4.35
C GLU A 120 22.51 -18.27 4.18
N GLY A 121 22.68 -17.53 5.28
CA GLY A 121 22.30 -16.10 5.30
C GLY A 121 20.81 -15.83 5.53
N ALA A 122 20.01 -16.84 5.90
CA ALA A 122 18.80 -16.62 6.68
C ALA A 122 19.16 -16.26 8.13
N GLU A 123 19.68 -15.04 8.33
CA GLU A 123 19.87 -14.45 9.66
C GLU A 123 18.54 -14.51 10.43
N GLU A 124 18.54 -15.00 11.68
CA GLU A 124 17.38 -14.92 12.59
C GLU A 124 17.20 -13.47 13.11
N ASP A 125 16.95 -12.53 12.18
CA ASP A 125 16.93 -11.08 12.38
C ASP A 125 15.65 -10.63 13.13
N SER A 126 15.55 -10.99 14.42
CA SER A 126 14.63 -10.51 15.46
C SER A 126 13.11 -10.77 15.30
N GLU A 127 12.40 -10.97 16.42
CA GLU A 127 10.95 -11.27 16.49
C GLU A 127 10.01 -10.08 16.12
N ASP A 128 10.39 -9.20 15.18
CA ASP A 128 9.62 -8.02 14.74
C ASP A 128 8.64 -8.33 13.57
N GLU A 129 7.56 -7.55 13.44
CA GLU A 129 6.32 -7.97 12.77
C GLU A 129 6.28 -7.79 11.23
N SER A 130 7.20 -8.39 10.48
CA SER A 130 7.25 -8.22 9.01
C SER A 130 6.13 -8.98 8.26
N GLU A 131 5.11 -8.24 7.79
CA GLU A 131 3.98 -8.73 6.97
C GLU A 131 4.34 -9.04 5.49
N GLN A 132 5.63 -9.25 5.17
CA GLN A 132 6.11 -9.37 3.78
C GLN A 132 7.19 -10.44 3.64
N ARG A 133 7.22 -11.12 2.48
CA ARG A 133 8.28 -12.04 2.07
C ARG A 133 9.31 -11.30 1.22
N SER A 134 10.59 -11.35 1.58
CA SER A 134 11.69 -10.78 0.77
C SER A 134 12.31 -11.84 -0.14
N PHE A 135 12.57 -11.51 -1.41
CA PHE A 135 13.16 -12.45 -2.39
C PHE A 135 13.90 -11.75 -3.54
N LYS A 136 14.63 -12.53 -4.35
CA LYS A 136 15.28 -12.10 -5.61
C LYS A 136 14.97 -12.99 -6.83
N ILE A 137 14.42 -14.17 -6.62
CA ILE A 137 14.15 -15.19 -7.65
C ILE A 137 12.65 -15.49 -7.63
N SER A 138 12.02 -15.74 -8.79
CA SER A 138 10.64 -16.24 -8.84
C SER A 138 10.62 -17.76 -8.59
N GLU A 139 9.64 -18.24 -7.83
CA GLU A 139 9.38 -19.68 -7.69
C GLU A 139 8.57 -20.26 -8.87
N ALA A 140 8.08 -19.41 -9.78
CA ALA A 140 7.19 -19.80 -10.88
C ALA A 140 7.87 -19.90 -12.25
N VAL A 141 9.07 -19.31 -12.44
CA VAL A 141 9.84 -19.36 -13.70
C VAL A 141 11.35 -19.38 -13.45
N GLN A 142 12.09 -20.08 -14.30
CA GLN A 142 13.55 -20.05 -14.30
C GLN A 142 14.07 -18.72 -14.88
N GLY A 143 15.17 -18.20 -14.31
CA GLY A 143 15.84 -16.99 -14.81
C GLY A 143 16.59 -16.22 -13.74
N GLY A 144 17.41 -15.26 -14.17
CA GLY A 144 18.43 -14.61 -13.34
C GLY A 144 17.93 -13.88 -12.08
N ARG A 145 18.83 -13.69 -11.11
CA ARG A 145 18.50 -13.05 -9.82
C ARG A 145 18.19 -11.56 -10.05
N HIS A 146 17.06 -11.05 -9.53
CA HIS A 146 16.78 -9.61 -9.56
C HIS A 146 17.88 -8.85 -8.76
N PRO A 147 18.44 -7.74 -9.29
CA PRO A 147 19.65 -7.12 -8.72
C PRO A 147 19.49 -6.68 -7.26
N ASP A 148 18.32 -6.16 -6.91
CA ASP A 148 17.94 -5.73 -5.56
C ASP A 148 16.89 -6.65 -4.94
N TRP A 149 16.74 -6.62 -3.62
CA TRP A 149 15.70 -7.40 -2.94
C TRP A 149 14.30 -6.84 -3.29
N LEU A 150 13.36 -7.72 -3.60
CA LEU A 150 11.95 -7.42 -3.76
C LEU A 150 11.17 -7.86 -2.50
N THR A 151 10.02 -7.25 -2.25
CA THR A 151 9.00 -7.73 -1.33
C THR A 151 7.64 -7.86 -1.98
N GLU A 152 6.83 -8.82 -1.55
CA GLU A 152 5.42 -8.94 -1.90
C GLU A 152 4.57 -8.99 -0.60
N PRO A 153 3.39 -8.36 -0.55
CA PRO A 153 2.51 -8.42 0.64
C PRO A 153 2.10 -9.86 0.95
N ALA A 154 2.08 -10.27 2.22
CA ALA A 154 1.72 -11.63 2.64
C ALA A 154 0.43 -12.16 1.97
N ALA A 155 -0.63 -11.38 1.94
CA ALA A 155 -1.91 -11.73 1.29
C ALA A 155 -1.82 -12.12 -0.20
N VAL A 156 -0.75 -11.73 -0.89
CA VAL A 156 -0.49 -12.03 -2.30
C VAL A 156 0.62 -13.08 -2.43
N ALA A 157 1.67 -12.99 -1.60
CA ALA A 157 2.81 -13.90 -1.60
C ALA A 157 2.45 -15.32 -1.10
N GLU A 158 1.40 -15.44 -0.28
CA GLU A 158 0.91 -16.71 0.28
C GLU A 158 -0.13 -17.40 -0.64
N ILE A 159 -0.43 -16.81 -1.81
CA ILE A 159 -1.33 -17.36 -2.83
C ILE A 159 -0.54 -17.90 -4.01
N SER A 160 -0.62 -19.21 -4.23
CA SER A 160 -0.04 -19.88 -5.40
C SER A 160 -0.63 -19.34 -6.71
N LEU A 161 0.23 -19.06 -7.68
CA LEU A 161 -0.16 -18.77 -9.06
C LEU A 161 -0.67 -20.03 -9.80
N PRO A 162 -1.46 -19.89 -10.87
CA PRO A 162 -1.74 -20.98 -11.81
C PRO A 162 -0.44 -21.58 -12.37
N LYS A 163 -0.39 -22.90 -12.56
CA LYS A 163 0.76 -23.56 -13.19
C LYS A 163 0.86 -23.15 -14.67
N LEU A 164 2.05 -22.73 -15.09
CA LEU A 164 2.38 -22.49 -16.49
C LEU A 164 2.66 -23.83 -17.20
N SER A 165 2.23 -24.00 -18.45
CA SER A 165 2.51 -25.21 -19.24
C SER A 165 3.66 -25.00 -20.24
N GLU A 166 4.22 -26.09 -20.76
CA GLU A 166 5.31 -26.03 -21.75
C GLU A 166 4.89 -25.37 -23.08
N ASP A 167 3.59 -25.38 -23.40
CA ASP A 167 2.99 -24.68 -24.56
C ASP A 167 2.91 -23.15 -24.38
N GLU A 168 3.23 -22.63 -23.19
CA GLU A 168 3.17 -21.19 -22.88
C GLU A 168 4.45 -20.45 -23.28
N VAL A 169 4.95 -20.79 -24.47
CA VAL A 169 6.10 -20.14 -25.15
C VAL A 169 6.00 -18.62 -25.10
N ILE A 170 7.06 -17.99 -24.62
CA ILE A 170 7.29 -16.56 -24.69
C ILE A 170 8.13 -16.31 -25.95
N TYR A 171 7.56 -15.66 -26.96
CA TYR A 171 8.24 -15.25 -28.20
C TYR A 171 9.28 -14.12 -27.98
N ILE A 172 10.27 -14.37 -27.13
CA ILE A 172 11.46 -13.56 -26.88
C ILE A 172 12.66 -14.52 -26.99
N PRO A 173 13.81 -14.13 -27.56
CA PRO A 173 14.97 -15.02 -27.68
C PRO A 173 15.43 -15.57 -26.33
N ALA A 174 15.84 -16.83 -26.28
CA ALA A 174 16.36 -17.47 -25.07
C ALA A 174 17.54 -16.70 -24.44
N GLU A 175 18.38 -16.09 -25.29
CA GLU A 175 19.49 -15.19 -24.94
C GLU A 175 19.13 -14.10 -23.90
N VAL A 176 17.88 -13.65 -23.86
CA VAL A 176 17.40 -12.61 -22.92
C VAL A 176 17.36 -13.12 -21.48
N ALA A 177 17.17 -14.43 -21.28
CA ALA A 177 17.29 -15.08 -19.98
C ALA A 177 18.73 -15.54 -19.70
N GLU A 178 19.43 -16.09 -20.70
CA GLU A 178 20.83 -16.53 -20.59
C GLU A 178 21.78 -15.38 -20.19
N LYS A 179 21.54 -14.17 -20.71
CA LYS A 179 22.31 -12.95 -20.42
C LYS A 179 21.71 -12.13 -19.26
N GLU A 180 20.78 -12.72 -18.49
CA GLU A 180 20.06 -12.11 -17.36
C GLU A 180 19.43 -10.71 -17.63
N LEU A 181 19.08 -10.40 -18.89
CA LEU A 181 18.50 -9.09 -19.27
C LEU A 181 17.10 -8.89 -18.66
N LEU A 182 16.38 -9.98 -18.41
CA LEU A 182 15.20 -10.03 -17.53
C LEU A 182 15.47 -10.97 -16.36
N SER A 183 15.23 -10.48 -15.16
CA SER A 183 15.27 -11.31 -13.94
C SER A 183 14.02 -12.21 -13.84
N SER A 184 14.11 -13.33 -13.11
CA SER A 184 12.98 -14.27 -12.97
C SER A 184 11.67 -13.65 -12.46
N PRO A 185 11.64 -12.68 -11.51
CA PRO A 185 10.39 -11.98 -11.17
C PRO A 185 9.81 -11.18 -12.35
N GLN A 186 10.65 -10.54 -13.18
CA GLN A 186 10.19 -9.83 -14.37
C GLN A 186 9.67 -10.80 -15.43
N LEU A 187 10.34 -11.95 -15.61
CA LEU A 187 9.89 -13.03 -16.48
C LEU A 187 8.56 -13.64 -16.02
N GLU A 188 8.31 -13.81 -14.72
CA GLU A 188 7.01 -14.23 -14.18
C GLU A 188 5.91 -13.24 -14.62
N SER A 189 6.14 -11.94 -14.46
CA SER A 189 5.18 -10.92 -14.88
C SER A 189 4.93 -10.93 -16.40
N VAL A 190 5.96 -11.23 -17.21
CA VAL A 190 5.82 -11.40 -18.67
C VAL A 190 5.02 -12.68 -18.99
N ALA A 191 5.30 -13.80 -18.32
CA ALA A 191 4.66 -15.09 -18.56
C ALA A 191 3.15 -15.05 -18.30
N TYR A 192 2.72 -14.58 -17.12
CA TYR A 192 1.30 -14.51 -16.79
C TYR A 192 0.54 -13.46 -17.61
N ALA A 193 1.18 -12.34 -17.96
CA ALA A 193 0.60 -11.38 -18.89
C ALA A 193 0.44 -11.98 -20.31
N ALA A 194 1.44 -12.69 -20.82
CA ALA A 194 1.38 -13.38 -22.10
C ALA A 194 0.27 -14.45 -22.13
N ARG A 195 0.16 -15.28 -21.08
CA ARG A 195 -0.96 -16.23 -20.88
C ARG A 195 -2.30 -15.51 -20.93
N ARG A 196 -2.48 -14.44 -20.14
CA ARG A 196 -3.71 -13.65 -20.11
C ARG A 196 -4.06 -13.04 -21.47
N PHE A 197 -3.08 -12.58 -22.25
CA PHE A 197 -3.32 -11.99 -23.57
C PHE A 197 -3.71 -13.00 -24.66
N ARG A 198 -3.50 -14.31 -24.45
CA ARG A 198 -4.09 -15.38 -25.29
C ARG A 198 -5.60 -15.51 -25.04
N GLY A 199 -6.06 -15.26 -23.80
CA GLY A 199 -7.44 -15.43 -23.36
C GLY A 199 -8.39 -14.29 -23.72
N HIS A 200 -9.69 -14.60 -23.72
CA HIS A 200 -10.79 -13.64 -23.89
C HIS A 200 -11.79 -13.80 -22.74
N LEU A 201 -12.37 -12.68 -22.30
CA LEU A 201 -13.43 -12.67 -21.28
C LEU A 201 -14.76 -13.19 -21.88
N PRO A 202 -15.77 -13.60 -21.08
CA PRO A 202 -17.06 -14.12 -21.58
C PRO A 202 -17.90 -13.11 -22.40
N SER A 203 -17.48 -11.84 -22.44
CA SER A 203 -17.99 -10.80 -23.34
C SER A 203 -17.36 -10.82 -24.75
N GLY A 204 -16.40 -11.71 -25.02
CA GLY A 204 -15.70 -11.84 -26.31
C GLY A 204 -14.53 -10.88 -26.51
N VAL A 205 -14.19 -10.05 -25.51
CA VAL A 205 -13.05 -9.11 -25.56
C VAL A 205 -11.79 -9.77 -25.03
N ARG A 206 -10.61 -9.44 -25.58
CA ARG A 206 -9.33 -9.97 -25.10
C ARG A 206 -9.07 -9.56 -23.65
N ALA A 207 -8.56 -10.47 -22.84
CA ALA A 207 -8.28 -10.20 -21.44
C ALA A 207 -7.03 -9.33 -21.24
N GLY A 208 -7.00 -8.61 -20.12
CA GLY A 208 -5.89 -7.76 -19.68
C GLY A 208 -5.19 -8.29 -18.44
N TYR A 209 -4.11 -7.61 -18.07
CA TYR A 209 -3.22 -7.93 -16.94
C TYR A 209 -2.85 -6.68 -16.14
N TYR A 210 -2.66 -6.82 -14.83
CA TYR A 210 -2.29 -5.75 -13.91
C TYR A 210 -0.84 -5.91 -13.42
N LEU A 211 0.04 -5.02 -13.89
CA LEU A 211 1.41 -4.90 -13.41
C LEU A 211 1.45 -3.87 -12.27
N GLY A 212 1.13 -4.35 -11.07
CA GLY A 212 1.10 -3.59 -9.82
C GLY A 212 2.46 -3.38 -9.17
N ASP A 213 3.54 -3.90 -9.78
CA ASP A 213 4.89 -3.78 -9.25
C ASP A 213 5.30 -2.31 -9.00
N GLY A 214 6.05 -2.10 -7.91
CA GLY A 214 6.44 -0.82 -7.35
C GLY A 214 7.31 0.06 -8.25
N THR A 215 7.62 1.25 -7.75
CA THR A 215 8.63 2.12 -8.39
C THR A 215 9.99 1.46 -8.28
N GLY A 216 10.67 1.26 -9.40
CA GLY A 216 12.02 0.69 -9.45
C GLY A 216 12.10 -0.82 -9.71
N CYS A 217 11.02 -1.60 -9.67
CA CYS A 217 11.06 -3.05 -9.95
C CYS A 217 11.27 -3.43 -11.44
N GLY A 218 11.52 -2.45 -12.32
CA GLY A 218 11.77 -2.66 -13.74
C GLY A 218 10.54 -2.74 -14.64
N LYS A 219 9.39 -2.15 -14.25
CA LYS A 219 8.14 -2.15 -15.05
C LYS A 219 8.33 -1.82 -16.54
N GLY A 220 9.18 -0.86 -16.89
CA GLY A 220 9.44 -0.48 -18.29
C GLY A 220 10.05 -1.60 -19.11
N ARG A 221 10.98 -2.40 -18.55
CA ARG A 221 11.48 -3.62 -19.20
C ARG A 221 10.38 -4.66 -19.40
N VAL A 222 9.46 -4.83 -18.45
CA VAL A 222 8.30 -5.75 -18.59
C VAL A 222 7.35 -5.28 -19.70
N ILE A 223 7.11 -3.96 -19.83
CA ILE A 223 6.33 -3.40 -20.95
C ILE A 223 7.04 -3.65 -22.29
N ALA A 224 8.34 -3.34 -22.38
CA ALA A 224 9.14 -3.56 -23.59
C ALA A 224 9.17 -5.04 -24.01
N ALA A 225 9.36 -5.95 -23.05
CA ALA A 225 9.31 -7.40 -23.26
C ALA A 225 7.93 -7.87 -23.78
N LEU A 226 6.83 -7.38 -23.20
CA LEU A 226 5.48 -7.74 -23.66
C LEU A 226 5.13 -7.17 -25.04
N ILE A 227 5.66 -6.00 -25.39
CA ILE A 227 5.61 -5.48 -26.76
C ILE A 227 6.37 -6.41 -27.71
N TRP A 228 7.61 -6.78 -27.37
CA TRP A 228 8.45 -7.65 -28.21
C TRP A 228 7.87 -9.07 -28.39
N HIS A 229 7.31 -9.65 -27.33
CA HIS A 229 6.56 -10.90 -27.37
C HIS A 229 5.42 -10.86 -28.39
N LEU A 230 4.59 -9.81 -28.36
CA LEU A 230 3.46 -9.65 -29.28
C LEU A 230 3.92 -9.28 -30.71
N TRP A 231 5.01 -8.53 -30.84
CA TRP A 231 5.66 -8.22 -32.12
C TRP A 231 6.15 -9.50 -32.82
N ASN A 232 6.81 -10.39 -32.10
CA ASN A 232 7.28 -11.67 -32.63
C ASN A 232 6.11 -12.64 -32.87
N GLY A 233 5.04 -12.55 -32.06
CA GLY A 233 3.73 -13.16 -32.32
C GLY A 233 2.95 -12.57 -33.50
N GLY A 234 3.52 -11.64 -34.27
CA GLY A 234 2.97 -11.10 -35.52
C GLY A 234 2.13 -9.82 -35.39
N ALA A 235 1.79 -9.39 -34.17
CA ALA A 235 1.04 -8.17 -33.94
C ALA A 235 1.99 -6.95 -33.95
N LYS A 236 2.02 -6.17 -35.04
CA LYS A 236 3.07 -5.14 -35.25
C LYS A 236 2.75 -3.70 -34.80
N ARG A 237 1.56 -3.43 -34.23
CA ARG A 237 1.18 -2.05 -33.85
C ARG A 237 0.78 -1.96 -32.38
N HIS A 238 1.53 -1.16 -31.63
CA HIS A 238 1.39 -1.02 -30.18
C HIS A 238 1.35 0.46 -29.79
N VAL A 239 0.70 0.76 -28.67
CA VAL A 239 0.73 2.10 -28.07
C VAL A 239 1.20 2.02 -26.62
N TRP A 240 2.13 2.88 -26.25
CA TRP A 240 2.62 3.09 -24.89
C TRP A 240 2.13 4.47 -24.44
N LEU A 241 1.12 4.48 -23.55
CA LEU A 241 0.62 5.69 -22.92
C LEU A 241 1.28 5.86 -21.56
N SER A 242 1.83 7.04 -21.26
CA SER A 242 2.51 7.34 -19.99
C SER A 242 2.22 8.76 -19.48
N ALA A 243 2.85 9.17 -18.39
CA ALA A 243 2.57 10.42 -17.67
C ALA A 243 3.05 11.69 -18.38
N SER A 244 4.20 11.65 -19.07
CA SER A 244 4.76 12.76 -19.87
C SER A 244 5.47 12.21 -21.12
N ASN A 245 5.73 13.08 -22.10
CA ASN A 245 6.50 12.73 -23.30
C ASN A 245 8.00 12.55 -22.99
N ASP A 246 8.52 13.14 -21.91
CA ASP A 246 9.94 13.04 -21.51
C ASP A 246 10.39 11.59 -21.26
N LEU A 247 9.43 10.76 -20.82
CA LEU A 247 9.59 9.32 -20.57
C LEU A 247 9.83 8.49 -21.84
N LEU A 248 9.76 9.08 -23.04
CA LEU A 248 10.19 8.44 -24.28
C LEU A 248 11.66 7.98 -24.19
N ALA A 249 12.52 8.75 -23.51
CA ALA A 249 13.93 8.40 -23.32
C ALA A 249 14.11 7.17 -22.40
N ASP A 250 13.26 7.03 -21.38
CA ASP A 250 13.21 5.86 -20.50
C ASP A 250 12.71 4.62 -21.27
N ALA A 251 11.61 4.72 -22.02
CA ALA A 251 11.12 3.63 -22.88
C ALA A 251 12.19 3.21 -23.92
N SER A 252 12.89 4.20 -24.52
CA SER A 252 14.00 3.95 -25.45
C SER A 252 15.23 3.34 -24.78
N ARG A 253 15.46 3.53 -23.47
CA ARG A 253 16.44 2.73 -22.71
C ARG A 253 15.90 1.32 -22.51
N ASP A 254 14.65 1.17 -22.07
CA ASP A 254 14.13 -0.13 -21.62
C ASP A 254 14.00 -1.16 -22.75
N PHE A 255 13.88 -0.74 -24.02
CA PHE A 255 14.08 -1.62 -25.19
C PHE A 255 15.55 -2.00 -25.41
N ARG A 256 16.49 -1.03 -25.35
CA ARG A 256 17.94 -1.29 -25.53
C ARG A 256 18.54 -2.14 -24.41
N ASP A 257 18.05 -1.98 -23.19
CA ASP A 257 18.37 -2.83 -22.02
C ASP A 257 18.00 -4.32 -22.23
N LEU A 258 17.18 -4.62 -23.23
CA LEU A 258 16.78 -5.97 -23.66
C LEU A 258 17.35 -6.38 -25.03
N ALA A 259 18.20 -5.55 -25.64
CA ALA A 259 18.65 -5.69 -27.04
C ALA A 259 17.49 -5.76 -28.07
N ALA A 260 16.35 -5.12 -27.79
CA ALA A 260 15.16 -5.15 -28.64
C ALA A 260 15.12 -3.95 -29.61
N GLU A 261 15.50 -4.16 -30.87
CA GLU A 261 15.51 -3.13 -31.92
C GLU A 261 14.12 -2.97 -32.58
N LEU A 262 13.19 -2.30 -31.90
CA LEU A 262 11.84 -2.01 -32.40
C LEU A 262 11.65 -0.53 -32.76
N PRO A 263 10.93 -0.18 -33.84
CA PRO A 263 10.60 1.21 -34.17
C PRO A 263 9.75 1.86 -33.06
N LEU A 264 10.23 2.96 -32.49
CA LEU A 264 9.60 3.69 -31.39
C LEU A 264 9.56 5.19 -31.72
N CYS A 265 8.37 5.79 -31.71
CA CYS A 265 8.16 7.18 -32.13
C CYS A 265 7.17 7.92 -31.22
N SER A 266 7.25 9.25 -31.15
CA SER A 266 6.28 10.06 -30.41
C SER A 266 5.09 10.46 -31.28
N LEU A 267 3.88 10.42 -30.69
CA LEU A 267 2.69 11.02 -31.29
C LEU A 267 2.79 12.56 -31.37
N SER A 268 3.61 13.20 -30.53
CA SER A 268 3.78 14.67 -30.54
C SER A 268 4.43 15.19 -31.82
N SER A 269 5.37 14.42 -32.38
CA SER A 269 6.09 14.74 -33.62
C SER A 269 5.28 14.48 -34.90
N MET A 270 4.09 13.88 -34.79
CA MET A 270 3.23 13.59 -35.94
C MET A 270 2.17 14.70 -36.13
N PRO A 271 1.83 15.09 -37.37
CA PRO A 271 0.67 15.96 -37.63
C PRO A 271 -0.65 15.25 -37.27
N TYR A 272 -1.76 15.98 -37.31
CA TYR A 272 -3.10 15.39 -37.26
C TYR A 272 -3.50 14.84 -38.65
N GLY A 273 -4.22 13.72 -38.68
CA GLY A 273 -4.54 12.94 -39.87
C GLY A 273 -4.15 11.47 -39.70
N PRO A 274 -4.21 10.65 -40.77
CA PRO A 274 -3.70 9.28 -40.73
C PRO A 274 -2.24 9.23 -40.27
N VAL A 275 -1.89 8.24 -39.44
CA VAL A 275 -0.51 8.07 -38.96
C VAL A 275 0.41 7.71 -40.14
N SER A 276 1.33 8.61 -40.44
CA SER A 276 2.45 8.46 -41.37
C SER A 276 3.58 9.41 -40.93
N GLY A 277 4.83 8.97 -41.00
CA GLY A 277 5.98 9.76 -40.56
C GLY A 277 7.19 8.91 -40.17
N ALA A 278 8.34 9.56 -40.02
CA ALA A 278 9.60 8.91 -39.63
C ALA A 278 9.53 8.34 -38.20
N GLY A 279 10.19 7.19 -37.97
CA GLY A 279 10.22 6.48 -36.68
C GLY A 279 9.26 5.27 -36.59
N LEU A 280 8.55 4.96 -37.67
CA LEU A 280 7.88 3.67 -37.90
C LEU A 280 8.66 2.89 -38.98
N ASP A 281 8.37 1.60 -39.16
CA ASP A 281 8.90 0.82 -40.30
C ASP A 281 8.28 1.23 -41.64
N ASP A 282 8.81 0.72 -42.75
CA ASP A 282 8.34 1.03 -44.12
C ASP A 282 6.87 0.63 -44.38
N SER A 283 6.30 -0.22 -43.53
CA SER A 283 4.89 -0.64 -43.54
C SER A 283 4.03 0.13 -42.51
N GLY A 284 4.57 1.20 -41.92
CA GLY A 284 3.90 2.05 -40.94
C GLY A 284 3.63 1.36 -39.61
N ASN A 285 4.44 0.38 -39.20
CA ASN A 285 4.32 -0.33 -37.93
C ASN A 285 5.40 0.09 -36.92
N GLY A 286 5.19 -0.28 -35.65
CA GLY A 286 6.06 0.12 -34.55
C GLY A 286 5.29 0.33 -33.24
N VAL A 287 5.90 1.11 -32.36
CA VAL A 287 5.37 1.54 -31.07
C VAL A 287 5.17 3.04 -31.09
N ILE A 288 3.93 3.50 -30.90
CA ILE A 288 3.66 4.92 -30.66
C ILE A 288 3.67 5.21 -29.17
N PHE A 289 4.52 6.13 -28.76
CA PHE A 289 4.57 6.69 -27.41
C PHE A 289 3.74 7.99 -27.34
N ALA A 290 2.93 8.16 -26.29
CA ALA A 290 2.21 9.41 -26.05
C ALA A 290 1.89 9.63 -24.57
N SER A 291 1.76 10.88 -24.14
CA SER A 291 1.22 11.21 -22.82
C SER A 291 -0.31 11.13 -22.77
N TYR A 292 -0.87 10.86 -21.59
CA TYR A 292 -2.33 10.93 -21.35
C TYR A 292 -2.96 12.29 -21.68
N GLN A 293 -2.19 13.39 -21.64
CA GLN A 293 -2.67 14.71 -22.03
C GLN A 293 -2.85 14.82 -23.55
N LEU A 294 -1.92 14.28 -24.35
CA LEU A 294 -2.06 14.22 -25.81
C LEU A 294 -3.29 13.42 -26.24
N LEU A 295 -3.63 12.34 -25.53
CA LEU A 295 -4.81 11.50 -25.86
C LEU A 295 -6.13 12.30 -25.85
N VAL A 296 -6.22 13.32 -24.99
CA VAL A 296 -7.40 14.20 -24.84
C VAL A 296 -7.43 15.32 -25.90
N ALA A 297 -6.35 15.54 -26.66
CA ALA A 297 -6.23 16.66 -27.59
C ALA A 297 -7.08 16.46 -28.87
N SER A 298 -8.03 17.38 -29.07
CA SER A 298 -8.92 17.44 -30.22
C SER A 298 -9.05 18.87 -30.76
N LYS A 299 -9.21 19.01 -32.07
CA LYS A 299 -9.51 20.28 -32.76
C LYS A 299 -10.97 20.71 -32.61
N SER A 300 -11.87 19.79 -32.24
CA SER A 300 -13.30 20.07 -32.01
C SER A 300 -13.82 19.29 -30.81
N ALA A 301 -14.65 19.95 -30.00
CA ALA A 301 -15.25 19.37 -28.79
C ALA A 301 -16.57 18.61 -29.06
N SER A 302 -17.11 18.67 -30.28
CA SER A 302 -18.44 18.13 -30.64
C SER A 302 -18.43 17.12 -31.79
N ALA A 303 -17.29 16.91 -32.45
CA ALA A 303 -17.15 15.93 -33.52
C ALA A 303 -16.80 14.54 -32.98
N ALA A 304 -17.16 13.48 -33.71
CA ALA A 304 -16.67 12.13 -33.44
C ALA A 304 -15.13 12.06 -33.58
N PRO A 305 -14.45 11.16 -32.85
CA PRO A 305 -13.00 11.05 -32.89
C PRO A 305 -12.51 10.40 -34.19
N THR A 306 -12.14 11.23 -35.16
CA THR A 306 -11.44 10.83 -36.39
C THR A 306 -9.94 11.18 -36.28
N PRO A 307 -9.07 10.68 -37.18
CA PRO A 307 -7.65 11.05 -37.19
C PRO A 307 -7.38 12.54 -37.41
N GLU A 308 -8.25 13.20 -38.18
CA GLU A 308 -8.14 14.61 -38.55
C GLU A 308 -8.61 15.52 -37.42
N THR A 309 -9.59 15.07 -36.63
CA THR A 309 -10.15 15.84 -35.50
C THR A 309 -9.42 15.60 -34.18
N SER A 310 -8.92 14.39 -33.91
CA SER A 310 -8.50 13.99 -32.55
C SER A 310 -7.30 13.03 -32.52
N ARG A 311 -6.45 13.15 -31.48
CA ARG A 311 -5.34 12.20 -31.25
C ARG A 311 -5.83 10.79 -30.89
N LEU A 312 -6.95 10.69 -30.18
CA LEU A 312 -7.62 9.41 -29.89
C LEU A 312 -8.07 8.69 -31.18
N GLY A 313 -8.76 9.40 -32.09
CA GLY A 313 -9.19 8.85 -33.37
C GLY A 313 -8.02 8.46 -34.28
N GLN A 314 -6.93 9.23 -34.23
CA GLN A 314 -5.68 8.93 -34.95
C GLN A 314 -5.08 7.59 -34.50
N LEU A 315 -4.97 7.35 -33.19
CA LEU A 315 -4.50 6.07 -32.65
C LEU A 315 -5.45 4.91 -32.98
N ILE A 316 -6.77 5.08 -32.78
CA ILE A 316 -7.77 4.03 -33.07
C ILE A 316 -7.71 3.62 -34.55
N HIS A 317 -7.57 4.57 -35.48
CA HIS A 317 -7.49 4.29 -36.91
C HIS A 317 -6.21 3.53 -37.29
N TRP A 318 -5.05 3.92 -36.74
CA TRP A 318 -3.77 3.27 -37.02
C TRP A 318 -3.69 1.85 -36.45
N LEU A 319 -4.19 1.64 -35.22
CA LEU A 319 -4.25 0.34 -34.55
C LEU A 319 -5.20 -0.64 -35.26
N ARG A 320 -6.35 -0.16 -35.76
CA ARG A 320 -7.28 -0.98 -36.57
C ARG A 320 -6.68 -1.46 -37.89
N LYS A 321 -5.72 -0.73 -38.45
CA LYS A 321 -5.01 -1.06 -39.69
C LYS A 321 -3.72 -1.88 -39.48
N GLY A 322 -3.50 -2.47 -38.30
CA GLY A 322 -2.34 -3.32 -38.05
C GLY A 322 -2.37 -4.64 -38.84
N PRO A 323 -1.19 -5.25 -39.11
CA PRO A 323 -1.11 -6.65 -39.52
C PRO A 323 -1.82 -7.54 -38.49
N GLY A 324 -2.67 -8.46 -38.95
CA GLY A 324 -3.56 -9.24 -38.07
C GLY A 324 -4.72 -8.44 -37.45
N GLY A 325 -4.94 -7.20 -37.87
CA GLY A 325 -5.94 -6.29 -37.30
C GLY A 325 -5.50 -5.69 -35.96
N ALA A 326 -6.47 -5.26 -35.16
CA ALA A 326 -6.26 -4.65 -33.84
C ALA A 326 -5.87 -5.72 -32.78
N CYS A 327 -4.70 -6.32 -32.91
CA CYS A 327 -4.26 -7.48 -32.12
C CYS A 327 -3.04 -7.22 -31.21
N GLY A 328 -2.45 -6.02 -31.27
CA GLY A 328 -1.27 -5.63 -30.49
C GLY A 328 -1.56 -5.21 -29.05
N LEU A 329 -0.67 -4.40 -28.46
CA LEU A 329 -0.72 -3.98 -27.05
C LEU A 329 -1.13 -2.52 -26.88
N ILE A 330 -2.03 -2.27 -25.93
CA ILE A 330 -2.24 -0.97 -25.28
C ILE A 330 -1.58 -1.04 -23.90
N ALA A 331 -0.39 -0.46 -23.77
CA ALA A 331 0.30 -0.32 -22.50
C ALA A 331 -0.10 0.99 -21.83
N LEU A 332 -0.71 0.89 -20.65
CA LEU A 332 -1.09 2.01 -19.80
C LEU A 332 -0.09 2.10 -18.65
N ASP A 333 0.97 2.88 -18.84
CA ASP A 333 2.02 3.12 -17.86
C ASP A 333 1.66 4.30 -16.94
N GLU A 334 1.87 4.11 -15.65
CA GLU A 334 1.25 4.91 -14.58
C GLU A 334 -0.28 5.03 -14.74
N ALA A 335 -0.96 3.91 -15.00
CA ALA A 335 -2.41 3.83 -15.21
C ALA A 335 -3.29 4.43 -14.07
N HIS A 336 -2.72 4.78 -12.91
CA HIS A 336 -3.41 5.61 -11.92
C HIS A 336 -3.84 6.98 -12.48
N ARG A 337 -3.28 7.43 -13.61
CA ARG A 337 -3.69 8.66 -14.31
C ARG A 337 -5.07 8.55 -14.98
N THR A 338 -5.60 7.33 -15.18
CA THR A 338 -6.95 7.10 -15.73
C THR A 338 -8.01 6.85 -14.64
N LYS A 339 -7.68 7.09 -13.37
CA LYS A 339 -8.65 7.10 -12.26
C LYS A 339 -9.79 8.10 -12.50
N ASN A 340 -10.90 7.88 -11.78
CA ASN A 340 -12.11 8.71 -11.83
C ASN A 340 -12.77 8.73 -13.22
N VAL A 341 -12.99 7.56 -13.83
CA VAL A 341 -13.89 7.42 -14.98
C VAL A 341 -15.34 7.59 -14.48
N SER A 342 -16.21 8.16 -15.31
CA SER A 342 -17.57 8.57 -14.91
C SER A 342 -18.56 7.41 -14.77
N SER A 343 -18.52 6.73 -13.62
CA SER A 343 -19.57 5.82 -13.14
C SER A 343 -20.65 6.60 -12.37
N GLY A 344 -21.55 7.28 -13.10
CA GLY A 344 -22.68 8.03 -12.54
C GLY A 344 -22.48 9.55 -12.42
N THR A 345 -23.12 10.17 -11.42
CA THR A 345 -23.43 11.61 -11.32
C THR A 345 -22.25 12.56 -10.99
N SER A 346 -21.01 12.17 -11.28
CA SER A 346 -19.82 13.01 -11.08
C SER A 346 -19.03 13.21 -12.38
N THR A 347 -18.43 14.40 -12.54
CA THR A 347 -17.62 14.73 -13.72
C THR A 347 -16.28 14.01 -13.67
N GLY A 348 -16.18 12.88 -14.37
CA GLY A 348 -14.97 12.08 -14.48
C GLY A 348 -13.83 12.77 -15.25
N SER A 349 -12.63 12.21 -15.12
CA SER A 349 -11.42 12.64 -15.82
C SER A 349 -11.54 12.40 -17.33
N LYS A 350 -11.33 13.45 -18.15
CA LYS A 350 -11.29 13.33 -19.62
C LYS A 350 -10.26 12.28 -20.09
N ALA A 351 -9.09 12.24 -19.45
CA ALA A 351 -8.06 11.25 -19.77
C ALA A 351 -8.50 9.82 -19.42
N GLY A 352 -9.27 9.64 -18.34
CA GLY A 352 -9.91 8.38 -17.99
C GLY A 352 -10.95 7.96 -19.05
N SER A 353 -11.84 8.87 -19.45
CA SER A 353 -12.84 8.62 -20.50
C SER A 353 -12.21 8.23 -21.84
N CYS A 354 -11.24 9.00 -22.34
CA CYS A 354 -10.55 8.70 -23.61
C CYS A 354 -9.76 7.38 -23.54
N SER A 355 -9.19 7.04 -22.38
CA SER A 355 -8.48 5.76 -22.20
C SER A 355 -9.43 4.57 -22.14
N LEU A 356 -10.66 4.74 -21.66
CA LEU A 356 -11.68 3.70 -21.68
C LEU A 356 -12.34 3.56 -23.06
N GLU A 357 -12.52 4.68 -23.77
CA GLU A 357 -12.97 4.70 -25.16
C GLU A 357 -11.97 3.99 -26.09
N LEU A 358 -10.66 4.25 -25.93
CA LEU A 358 -9.59 3.55 -26.66
C LEU A 358 -9.69 2.02 -26.47
N GLN A 359 -9.85 1.55 -25.23
CA GLN A 359 -10.01 0.13 -24.93
C GLN A 359 -11.28 -0.44 -25.58
N ARG A 360 -12.43 0.21 -25.38
CA ARG A 360 -13.74 -0.24 -25.89
C ARG A 360 -13.81 -0.25 -27.42
N ALA A 361 -13.15 0.69 -28.09
CA ALA A 361 -13.06 0.77 -29.55
C ALA A 361 -12.19 -0.32 -30.20
N LEU A 362 -11.40 -1.06 -29.40
CA LEU A 362 -10.37 -2.02 -29.84
C LEU A 362 -10.48 -3.34 -29.04
N PRO A 363 -11.57 -4.12 -29.18
CA PRO A 363 -11.87 -5.27 -28.30
C PRO A 363 -10.89 -6.45 -28.39
N SER A 364 -10.11 -6.54 -29.48
CA SER A 364 -9.15 -7.63 -29.73
C SER A 364 -7.71 -7.30 -29.31
N MET A 365 -7.43 -6.08 -28.82
CA MET A 365 -6.09 -5.70 -28.34
C MET A 365 -5.86 -6.17 -26.91
N ALA A 366 -4.62 -6.55 -26.62
CA ALA A 366 -4.17 -6.78 -25.25
C ALA A 366 -4.08 -5.44 -24.50
N VAL A 367 -4.41 -5.44 -23.21
CA VAL A 367 -4.32 -4.24 -22.36
C VAL A 367 -3.51 -4.55 -21.10
N LEU A 368 -2.43 -3.80 -20.92
CA LEU A 368 -1.54 -3.88 -19.76
C LEU A 368 -1.75 -2.65 -18.88
N TYR A 369 -2.21 -2.85 -17.65
CA TYR A 369 -2.36 -1.79 -16.65
C TYR A 369 -1.13 -1.79 -15.75
N ALA A 370 -0.14 -0.93 -16.05
CA ALA A 370 1.09 -0.81 -15.28
C ALA A 370 0.97 0.35 -14.28
N SER A 371 0.78 0.06 -13.00
CA SER A 371 0.62 1.08 -11.96
C SER A 371 0.76 0.52 -10.54
N ALA A 372 1.75 1.00 -9.80
CA ALA A 372 1.94 0.64 -8.39
C ALA A 372 0.85 1.21 -7.46
N THR A 373 0.08 2.19 -7.94
CA THR A 373 -0.83 3.01 -7.12
C THR A 373 -2.23 3.07 -7.72
N GLY A 374 -2.55 2.21 -8.70
CA GLY A 374 -3.85 2.23 -9.38
C GLY A 374 -5.00 1.74 -8.49
N ALA A 375 -4.73 0.84 -7.53
CA ALA A 375 -5.70 0.13 -6.71
C ALA A 375 -5.84 0.66 -5.26
N THR A 376 -5.55 1.94 -5.03
CA THR A 376 -5.47 2.51 -3.67
C THR A 376 -6.82 2.66 -2.96
N GLU A 377 -7.92 2.68 -3.70
CA GLU A 377 -9.31 2.68 -3.20
C GLU A 377 -10.21 2.01 -4.25
N LEU A 378 -11.28 1.32 -3.84
CA LEU A 378 -12.16 0.57 -4.77
C LEU A 378 -12.73 1.42 -5.90
N ARG A 379 -13.30 2.59 -5.56
CA ARG A 379 -13.84 3.59 -6.51
C ARG A 379 -12.88 4.00 -7.64
N HIS A 380 -11.58 3.80 -7.46
CA HIS A 380 -10.57 4.14 -8.46
C HIS A 380 -10.35 3.05 -9.52
N LEU A 381 -10.83 1.82 -9.32
CA LEU A 381 -10.57 0.67 -10.20
C LEU A 381 -11.35 0.66 -11.52
N GLY A 382 -12.40 1.49 -11.68
CA GLY A 382 -13.38 1.37 -12.78
C GLY A 382 -12.86 1.50 -14.22
N TYR A 383 -11.58 1.84 -14.44
CA TYR A 383 -10.94 1.81 -15.77
C TYR A 383 -10.41 0.41 -16.17
N LEU A 384 -10.44 -0.57 -15.27
CA LEU A 384 -9.83 -1.89 -15.39
C LEU A 384 -10.74 -2.95 -16.06
N GLU A 385 -11.60 -2.55 -16.99
CA GLU A 385 -12.61 -3.42 -17.64
C GLU A 385 -12.03 -4.71 -18.25
N ARG A 386 -10.76 -4.71 -18.70
CA ARG A 386 -10.11 -5.89 -19.29
C ARG A 386 -9.59 -6.90 -18.28
N LEU A 387 -9.50 -6.57 -16.98
CA LEU A 387 -9.25 -7.61 -15.97
C LEU A 387 -10.44 -8.59 -15.90
N GLY A 388 -11.66 -8.09 -16.14
CA GLY A 388 -12.87 -8.90 -16.05
C GLY A 388 -13.21 -9.29 -14.61
N LEU A 389 -13.03 -8.37 -13.66
CA LEU A 389 -13.50 -8.52 -12.27
C LEU A 389 -15.03 -8.31 -12.15
N TRP A 390 -15.64 -7.70 -13.16
CA TRP A 390 -17.08 -7.49 -13.33
C TRP A 390 -17.44 -7.64 -14.83
N GLY A 391 -18.73 -7.69 -15.13
CA GLY A 391 -19.28 -7.74 -16.48
C GLY A 391 -19.98 -9.06 -16.81
N LYS A 392 -20.33 -9.25 -18.08
CA LYS A 392 -21.02 -10.46 -18.57
C LYS A 392 -20.21 -11.72 -18.22
N GLY A 393 -20.86 -12.69 -17.58
CA GLY A 393 -20.26 -13.98 -17.20
C GLY A 393 -19.37 -13.90 -15.95
N ARG A 394 -19.60 -12.91 -15.07
CA ARG A 394 -18.95 -12.78 -13.76
C ARG A 394 -19.98 -12.48 -12.66
N PRO A 395 -19.66 -12.73 -11.37
CA PRO A 395 -20.60 -12.56 -10.25
C PRO A 395 -21.20 -11.15 -10.07
N HIS A 396 -20.55 -10.12 -10.60
CA HIS A 396 -21.02 -8.73 -10.58
C HIS A 396 -21.15 -8.26 -12.03
N ALA A 397 -22.33 -7.81 -12.44
CA ALA A 397 -22.58 -7.32 -13.79
C ALA A 397 -22.00 -5.92 -14.00
N THR A 398 -21.99 -5.09 -12.95
CA THR A 398 -21.42 -3.73 -12.97
C THR A 398 -20.25 -3.55 -12.01
N PHE A 399 -19.46 -2.49 -12.24
CA PHE A 399 -18.39 -2.07 -11.33
C PHE A 399 -18.95 -1.58 -9.99
N GLU A 400 -20.12 -0.94 -10.03
CA GLU A 400 -20.84 -0.44 -8.86
C GLU A 400 -21.28 -1.58 -7.93
N GLU A 401 -21.77 -2.71 -8.47
CA GLU A 401 -22.09 -3.91 -7.68
C GLU A 401 -20.85 -4.50 -7.00
N LEU A 402 -19.73 -4.63 -7.73
CA LEU A 402 -18.47 -5.11 -7.16
C LEU A 402 -17.97 -4.17 -6.06
N ARG A 403 -18.00 -2.85 -6.29
CA ARG A 403 -17.62 -1.84 -5.30
C ARG A 403 -18.48 -1.98 -4.05
N ASP A 404 -19.79 -2.02 -4.18
CA ASP A 404 -20.71 -2.01 -3.03
C ASP A 404 -20.66 -3.33 -2.25
N ALA A 405 -20.34 -4.45 -2.91
CA ALA A 405 -20.04 -5.72 -2.25
C ALA A 405 -18.73 -5.66 -1.44
N VAL A 406 -17.61 -5.19 -2.04
CA VAL A 406 -16.31 -5.18 -1.37
C VAL A 406 -16.21 -4.07 -0.30
N GLU A 407 -16.71 -2.85 -0.56
CA GLU A 407 -16.90 -1.83 0.48
C GLU A 407 -17.87 -2.32 1.56
N GLY A 408 -18.80 -3.20 1.19
CA GLY A 408 -19.74 -3.84 2.10
C GLY A 408 -19.10 -4.81 3.09
N GLY A 409 -18.04 -5.53 2.68
CA GLY A 409 -17.33 -6.57 3.45
C GLY A 409 -16.02 -6.12 4.13
N GLY A 410 -15.63 -4.85 4.01
CA GLY A 410 -14.51 -4.26 4.77
C GLY A 410 -13.12 -4.71 4.31
N PHE A 411 -12.13 -4.70 5.22
CA PHE A 411 -10.74 -5.00 4.87
C PHE A 411 -10.56 -6.45 4.37
N ALA A 412 -11.30 -7.40 4.94
CA ALA A 412 -11.27 -8.80 4.51
C ALA A 412 -11.68 -8.99 3.04
N ALA A 413 -12.69 -8.26 2.56
CA ALA A 413 -13.11 -8.32 1.16
C ALA A 413 -12.07 -7.71 0.20
N MET A 414 -11.38 -6.64 0.62
CA MET A 414 -10.26 -6.06 -0.14
C MET A 414 -9.08 -7.02 -0.27
N GLU A 415 -8.78 -7.78 0.78
CA GLU A 415 -7.74 -8.80 0.75
C GLU A 415 -8.12 -9.96 -0.20
N LEU A 416 -9.38 -10.45 -0.12
CA LEU A 416 -9.91 -11.46 -1.03
C LEU A 416 -9.89 -11.05 -2.52
N LEU A 417 -10.08 -9.76 -2.81
CA LEU A 417 -9.94 -9.24 -4.17
C LEU A 417 -8.49 -9.37 -4.67
N ALA A 418 -7.50 -9.02 -3.84
CA ALA A 418 -6.08 -9.16 -4.20
C ALA A 418 -5.66 -10.64 -4.33
N MET A 419 -6.11 -11.50 -3.41
CA MET A 419 -5.91 -12.96 -3.47
C MET A 419 -6.47 -13.54 -4.76
N THR A 420 -7.72 -13.20 -5.12
CA THR A 420 -8.37 -13.69 -6.35
C THR A 420 -7.65 -13.17 -7.61
N MET A 421 -7.18 -11.93 -7.60
CA MET A 421 -6.38 -11.38 -8.70
C MET A 421 -5.03 -12.10 -8.88
N ARG A 422 -4.41 -12.63 -7.81
CA ARG A 422 -3.22 -13.50 -7.90
C ARG A 422 -3.58 -14.91 -8.35
N ALA A 423 -4.64 -15.51 -7.80
CA ALA A 423 -5.11 -16.87 -8.11
C ALA A 423 -5.58 -17.05 -9.56
N GLU A 424 -6.16 -16.02 -10.20
CA GLU A 424 -6.48 -16.02 -11.64
C GLU A 424 -5.29 -15.59 -12.54
N GLY A 425 -4.09 -15.42 -11.99
CA GLY A 425 -2.90 -14.99 -12.74
C GLY A 425 -3.04 -13.59 -13.37
N MET A 426 -3.84 -12.70 -12.77
CA MET A 426 -4.11 -11.36 -13.29
C MET A 426 -3.17 -10.28 -12.76
N LEU A 427 -2.37 -10.59 -11.73
CA LEU A 427 -1.65 -9.63 -10.90
C LEU A 427 -0.21 -10.06 -10.58
N SER A 428 0.69 -9.08 -10.67
CA SER A 428 2.00 -9.04 -10.00
C SER A 428 2.04 -7.78 -9.13
N CYS A 429 2.45 -7.87 -7.86
CA CYS A 429 2.37 -6.74 -6.91
C CYS A 429 3.62 -6.64 -6.00
N ARG A 430 4.80 -6.58 -6.60
CA ARG A 430 6.08 -6.59 -5.88
C ARG A 430 6.66 -5.19 -5.72
N SER A 431 7.12 -4.83 -4.52
CA SER A 431 7.88 -3.60 -4.27
C SER A 431 9.38 -3.88 -4.18
N LEU A 432 10.21 -2.83 -4.29
CA LEU A 432 11.60 -2.93 -3.84
C LEU A 432 11.62 -3.00 -2.31
N SER A 433 12.32 -3.98 -1.76
CA SER A 433 12.59 -4.07 -0.33
C SER A 433 13.39 -2.86 0.13
N PHE A 434 13.13 -2.39 1.35
CA PHE A 434 13.96 -1.39 2.00
C PHE A 434 15.06 -2.01 2.90
N LYS A 435 15.36 -3.33 2.80
CA LYS A 435 16.51 -3.95 3.52
C LYS A 435 17.80 -3.17 3.19
N GLY A 436 18.46 -2.65 4.23
CA GLY A 436 19.67 -1.83 4.14
C GLY A 436 19.44 -0.32 4.04
N ALA A 437 18.23 0.18 3.78
CA ALA A 437 17.93 1.61 3.80
C ALA A 437 17.70 2.11 5.24
N SER A 438 18.31 3.23 5.63
CA SER A 438 18.12 3.84 6.96
C SER A 438 17.13 5.00 6.90
N PHE A 439 16.15 5.04 7.81
CA PHE A 439 15.19 6.15 7.90
C PHE A 439 15.26 6.84 9.26
N ARG A 440 15.45 8.16 9.25
CA ARG A 440 15.46 9.02 10.45
C ARG A 440 14.31 10.01 10.42
N LEU A 441 13.59 10.13 11.53
CA LEU A 441 12.69 11.26 11.78
C LEU A 441 13.48 12.35 12.49
N VAL A 442 13.43 13.59 11.99
CA VAL A 442 14.17 14.73 12.52
C VAL A 442 13.16 15.80 12.97
N PRO A 443 12.84 15.87 14.28
CA PRO A 443 11.95 16.90 14.81
C PRO A 443 12.59 18.28 14.73
N VAL A 444 11.78 19.31 14.50
CA VAL A 444 12.18 20.72 14.47
C VAL A 444 11.19 21.53 15.28
N THR A 445 11.63 22.00 16.44
CA THR A 445 10.88 22.97 17.24
C THR A 445 10.91 24.34 16.59
N LEU A 446 9.76 25.02 16.58
CA LEU A 446 9.64 26.37 16.01
C LEU A 446 10.41 27.39 16.85
N LYS A 447 11.59 27.80 16.36
CA LYS A 447 12.42 28.87 16.95
C LYS A 447 11.66 30.19 17.15
N GLU A 448 10.62 30.42 16.34
CA GLU A 448 9.86 31.66 16.26
C GLU A 448 8.36 31.41 16.54
N GLU A 449 8.02 30.82 17.70
CA GLU A 449 6.62 30.69 18.13
C GLU A 449 5.83 32.01 18.05
N ASN A 450 6.52 33.14 18.27
CA ASN A 450 5.96 34.49 18.12
C ASN A 450 5.51 34.80 16.68
N ALA A 451 6.32 34.48 15.67
CA ALA A 451 5.99 34.74 14.27
C ALA A 451 4.85 33.85 13.76
N TYR A 452 4.84 32.58 14.20
CA TYR A 452 3.73 31.66 13.93
C TYR A 452 2.44 32.14 14.60
N SER A 453 2.48 32.43 15.90
CA SER A 453 1.32 32.89 16.68
C SER A 453 0.75 34.24 16.19
N ALA A 454 1.61 35.18 15.78
CA ALA A 454 1.18 36.44 15.17
C ALA A 454 0.55 36.21 13.78
N SER A 455 1.04 35.23 13.01
CA SER A 455 0.42 34.80 11.76
C SER A 455 -0.95 34.12 11.99
N CYS A 456 -1.11 33.32 13.05
CA CYS A 456 -2.40 32.79 13.47
C CYS A 456 -3.41 33.90 13.71
N LYS A 457 -3.03 34.96 14.45
CA LYS A 457 -3.87 36.13 14.68
C LYS A 457 -4.27 36.82 13.36
N PHE A 458 -3.31 37.11 12.48
CA PHE A 458 -3.59 37.71 11.15
C PHE A 458 -4.65 36.91 10.37
N TRP A 459 -4.52 35.59 10.29
CA TRP A 459 -5.48 34.75 9.60
C TRP A 459 -6.85 34.68 10.29
N GLN A 460 -6.90 34.74 11.63
CA GLN A 460 -8.15 34.84 12.39
C GLN A 460 -8.87 36.18 12.13
N ASP A 461 -8.12 37.29 12.10
CA ASP A 461 -8.67 38.63 11.79
C ASP A 461 -9.22 38.66 10.34
N CYS A 462 -8.49 38.11 9.36
CA CYS A 462 -8.98 37.92 7.99
C CYS A 462 -10.25 37.02 7.93
N PHE A 463 -10.33 35.98 8.76
CA PHE A 463 -11.49 35.08 8.81
C PHE A 463 -12.74 35.77 9.36
N GLN A 464 -12.61 36.53 10.46
CA GLN A 464 -13.73 37.30 11.01
C GLN A 464 -14.15 38.45 10.07
N LEU A 465 -13.23 38.97 9.25
CA LEU A 465 -13.53 39.96 8.22
C LEU A 465 -14.28 39.35 7.02
N ILE A 466 -13.84 38.21 6.45
CA ILE A 466 -14.56 37.57 5.34
C ILE A 466 -15.95 37.08 5.76
N LEU A 467 -16.11 36.55 6.98
CA LEU A 467 -17.42 36.18 7.51
C LEU A 467 -18.36 37.38 7.64
N ARG A 468 -17.88 38.57 8.04
CA ARG A 468 -18.69 39.80 8.07
C ARG A 468 -19.05 40.28 6.67
N LEU A 469 -18.08 40.34 5.76
CA LEU A 469 -18.28 40.72 4.35
C LEU A 469 -19.33 39.84 3.66
N LEU A 470 -19.24 38.51 3.78
CA LEU A 470 -20.19 37.59 3.15
C LEU A 470 -21.58 37.63 3.83
N LYS A 471 -21.67 37.92 5.13
CA LYS A 471 -22.95 38.18 5.81
C LYS A 471 -23.62 39.47 5.30
N ILE A 472 -22.86 40.53 5.04
CA ILE A 472 -23.36 41.77 4.43
C ILE A 472 -23.81 41.50 2.98
N ARG A 473 -22.96 40.89 2.15
CA ARG A 473 -23.28 40.48 0.76
C ARG A 473 -24.58 39.67 0.68
N THR A 474 -24.76 38.71 1.58
CA THR A 474 -25.96 37.86 1.65
C THR A 474 -27.21 38.66 2.03
N ARG A 475 -27.10 39.71 2.85
CA ARG A 475 -28.22 40.62 3.18
C ARG A 475 -28.58 41.49 1.97
N GLU A 476 -27.59 42.12 1.32
CA GLU A 476 -27.81 42.98 0.14
C GLU A 476 -28.45 42.18 -1.02
N VAL A 477 -27.98 40.96 -1.33
CA VAL A 477 -28.58 40.11 -2.38
C VAL A 477 -30.02 39.68 -2.02
N LYS A 478 -30.29 39.32 -0.76
CA LYS A 478 -31.66 38.98 -0.32
C LYS A 478 -32.61 40.18 -0.42
N GLN A 479 -32.16 41.39 -0.07
CA GLN A 479 -32.96 42.61 -0.19
C GLN A 479 -33.32 42.95 -1.64
N LYS A 480 -32.40 42.71 -2.60
CA LYS A 480 -32.64 42.90 -4.05
C LYS A 480 -33.66 41.92 -4.67
N LYS A 481 -34.19 40.94 -3.91
CA LYS A 481 -35.19 39.93 -4.32
C LYS A 481 -34.79 39.01 -5.51
N LEU A 482 -33.51 38.92 -5.89
CA LEU A 482 -33.06 37.96 -6.91
C LEU A 482 -33.20 36.52 -6.38
N LYS A 483 -34.28 35.81 -6.76
CA LYS A 483 -34.64 34.52 -6.14
C LYS A 483 -33.65 33.38 -6.38
N HIS A 484 -32.80 33.43 -7.41
CA HIS A 484 -31.69 32.49 -7.65
C HIS A 484 -30.56 33.19 -8.45
N SER A 485 -29.79 34.09 -7.83
CA SER A 485 -28.60 34.65 -8.49
C SER A 485 -27.36 33.76 -8.36
N THR A 486 -26.48 33.82 -9.35
CA THR A 486 -25.14 33.20 -9.34
C THR A 486 -24.29 33.72 -8.19
N GLU A 487 -24.51 34.97 -7.78
CA GLU A 487 -23.75 35.72 -6.76
C GLU A 487 -23.66 35.02 -5.40
N LEU A 488 -24.66 34.17 -5.07
CA LEU A 488 -24.68 33.37 -3.84
C LEU A 488 -23.79 32.12 -3.94
N LYS A 489 -23.60 31.56 -5.14
CA LYS A 489 -22.62 30.49 -5.36
C LYS A 489 -21.20 31.04 -5.20
N ASP A 490 -20.97 32.29 -5.63
CA ASP A 490 -19.68 32.96 -5.44
C ASP A 490 -19.29 33.05 -3.96
N ASN A 491 -20.23 33.20 -3.02
CA ASN A 491 -19.90 33.22 -1.59
C ASN A 491 -19.19 31.92 -1.14
N SER A 492 -19.61 30.77 -1.67
CA SER A 492 -18.92 29.48 -1.42
C SER A 492 -17.54 29.41 -2.08
N LEU A 493 -17.37 30.08 -3.23
CA LEU A 493 -16.11 30.16 -3.96
C LEU A 493 -15.10 31.05 -3.21
N HIS A 494 -15.52 32.20 -2.69
CA HIS A 494 -14.67 33.05 -1.83
C HIS A 494 -14.20 32.32 -0.57
N MET A 495 -15.06 31.54 0.09
CA MET A 495 -14.66 30.71 1.24
C MET A 495 -13.67 29.60 0.86
N ARG A 496 -13.82 28.98 -0.33
CA ARG A 496 -12.85 28.01 -0.84
C ARG A 496 -11.49 28.66 -1.16
N HIS A 497 -11.48 29.87 -1.70
CA HIS A 497 -10.24 30.63 -1.90
C HIS A 497 -9.57 31.00 -0.57
N PHE A 498 -10.34 31.42 0.45
CA PHE A 498 -9.80 31.67 1.80
C PHE A 498 -9.10 30.44 2.38
N TRP A 499 -9.79 29.29 2.45
CA TRP A 499 -9.21 28.08 3.02
C TRP A 499 -8.03 27.52 2.20
N SER A 500 -8.02 27.72 0.89
CA SER A 500 -6.88 27.37 0.03
C SER A 500 -5.66 28.25 0.32
N ALA A 501 -5.84 29.57 0.38
CA ALA A 501 -4.76 30.52 0.68
C ALA A 501 -4.21 30.33 2.11
N GLN A 502 -5.08 30.09 3.09
CA GLN A 502 -4.69 29.79 4.48
C GLN A 502 -3.82 28.53 4.54
N GLN A 503 -4.25 27.43 3.92
CA GLN A 503 -3.47 26.18 3.87
C GLN A 503 -2.13 26.37 3.14
N GLN A 504 -2.11 27.14 2.05
CA GLN A 504 -0.88 27.45 1.32
C GLN A 504 0.09 28.27 2.19
N PHE A 505 -0.39 29.27 2.93
CA PHE A 505 0.41 30.13 3.80
C PHE A 505 1.12 29.33 4.90
N PHE A 506 0.35 28.60 5.72
CA PHE A 506 0.93 27.85 6.85
C PHE A 506 1.84 26.72 6.37
N ARG A 507 1.52 26.10 5.23
CA ARG A 507 2.40 25.14 4.55
C ARG A 507 3.74 25.76 4.15
N GLN A 508 3.77 26.97 3.58
CA GLN A 508 5.04 27.67 3.31
C GLN A 508 5.82 27.96 4.60
N LEU A 509 5.15 28.51 5.62
CA LEU A 509 5.79 28.87 6.89
C LEU A 509 6.45 27.65 7.58
N LEU A 510 5.77 26.49 7.56
CA LEU A 510 6.29 25.22 8.08
C LEU A 510 7.49 24.67 7.29
N ILE A 511 7.60 24.96 5.99
CA ILE A 511 8.78 24.58 5.18
C ILE A 511 9.94 25.52 5.48
N CYS A 512 9.70 26.83 5.57
CA CYS A 512 10.72 27.82 5.94
C CYS A 512 11.36 27.50 7.30
N ALA A 513 10.57 27.12 8.31
CA ALA A 513 11.06 26.72 9.63
C ALA A 513 12.05 25.55 9.62
N LYS A 514 12.05 24.72 8.56
CA LYS A 514 12.91 23.54 8.41
C LYS A 514 14.19 23.80 7.62
N VAL A 515 14.32 24.97 6.98
CA VAL A 515 15.45 25.30 6.07
C VAL A 515 16.80 25.15 6.77
N ASP A 516 16.94 25.64 8.00
CA ASP A 516 18.16 25.50 8.80
C ASP A 516 18.58 24.04 8.97
N THR A 517 17.64 23.21 9.43
CA THR A 517 17.87 21.77 9.67
C THR A 517 18.21 21.06 8.36
N ALA A 518 17.52 21.39 7.27
CA ALA A 518 17.77 20.81 5.95
C ALA A 518 19.16 21.17 5.40
N VAL A 519 19.56 22.45 5.50
CA VAL A 519 20.90 22.91 5.08
C VAL A 519 22.00 22.29 5.93
N SER A 520 21.79 22.18 7.25
CA SER A 520 22.73 21.53 8.17
C SER A 520 22.91 20.04 7.83
N LEU A 521 21.81 19.29 7.68
CA LEU A 521 21.82 17.89 7.28
C LEU A 521 22.48 17.67 5.90
N ALA A 522 22.21 18.56 4.93
CA ALA A 522 22.81 18.51 3.59
C ALA A 522 24.32 18.75 3.64
N THR A 523 24.76 19.81 4.32
CA THR A 523 26.19 20.14 4.48
C THR A 523 26.95 19.00 5.17
N SER A 524 26.39 18.47 6.25
CA SER A 524 26.93 17.32 6.98
C SER A 524 27.05 16.05 6.11
N ALA A 525 26.16 15.85 5.14
CA ALA A 525 26.18 14.73 4.23
C ALA A 525 27.21 14.89 3.09
N ILE A 526 27.34 16.09 2.53
CA ILE A 526 28.39 16.40 1.54
C ILE A 526 29.79 16.16 2.16
N LEU A 527 29.98 16.53 3.43
CA LEU A 527 31.22 16.28 4.18
C LEU A 527 31.50 14.78 4.42
N ARG A 528 30.46 13.94 4.57
CA ARG A 528 30.58 12.46 4.56
C ARG A 528 30.77 11.86 3.16
N GLY A 529 30.83 12.69 2.12
CA GLY A 529 30.96 12.26 0.74
C GLY A 529 29.68 11.70 0.11
N GLU A 530 28.51 11.97 0.71
CA GLU A 530 27.20 11.56 0.20
C GLU A 530 26.67 12.59 -0.82
N SER A 531 25.92 12.13 -1.84
CA SER A 531 25.14 13.01 -2.72
C SER A 531 23.75 13.24 -2.15
N VAL A 532 23.33 14.50 -2.04
CA VAL A 532 22.11 14.91 -1.31
C VAL A 532 20.94 15.17 -2.27
N VAL A 533 19.76 14.67 -1.92
CA VAL A 533 18.50 14.97 -2.62
C VAL A 533 17.53 15.63 -1.64
N ILE A 534 17.34 16.94 -1.76
CA ILE A 534 16.36 17.69 -0.98
C ILE A 534 15.00 17.59 -1.67
N ALA A 535 14.03 17.07 -0.94
CA ALA A 535 12.71 16.74 -1.44
C ALA A 535 11.67 17.70 -0.86
N MET A 536 11.04 18.46 -1.76
CA MET A 536 9.96 19.39 -1.48
C MET A 536 8.81 19.17 -2.49
N TRP A 537 7.71 19.90 -2.35
CA TRP A 537 6.53 19.81 -3.23
C TRP A 537 6.14 21.16 -3.82
N SER A 538 6.30 22.23 -3.06
CA SER A 538 5.92 23.59 -3.45
C SER A 538 7.10 24.36 -4.04
N THR A 539 6.91 24.95 -5.22
CA THR A 539 7.96 25.68 -5.97
C THR A 539 7.92 27.20 -5.74
N GLY A 540 6.77 27.75 -5.35
CA GLY A 540 6.53 29.19 -5.33
C GLY A 540 6.57 29.88 -6.70
N GLU A 541 6.50 29.13 -7.82
CA GLU A 541 6.67 29.67 -9.18
C GLU A 541 5.66 30.79 -9.51
N SER A 542 4.37 30.56 -9.29
CA SER A 542 3.31 31.57 -9.50
C SER A 542 3.28 32.71 -8.46
N MET A 543 4.21 32.71 -7.50
CA MET A 543 4.58 33.87 -6.69
C MET A 543 5.74 34.62 -7.36
N THR A 544 6.75 33.88 -7.81
CA THR A 544 7.97 34.34 -8.50
C THR A 544 7.63 35.12 -9.79
N GLU A 545 6.74 34.58 -10.62
CA GLU A 545 6.22 35.26 -11.82
C GLU A 545 5.39 36.51 -11.48
N ALA A 546 4.60 36.45 -10.41
CA ALA A 546 3.75 37.56 -9.99
C ALA A 546 4.56 38.75 -9.43
N LEU A 547 5.74 38.50 -8.88
CA LEU A 547 6.69 39.52 -8.44
C LEU A 547 7.35 40.20 -9.66
N ALA A 548 7.87 39.40 -10.60
CA ALA A 548 8.45 39.90 -11.85
C ALA A 548 7.45 40.81 -12.61
N GLY A 549 6.18 40.41 -12.68
CA GLY A 549 5.11 41.18 -13.31
C GLY A 549 4.62 42.42 -12.55
N ARG A 550 4.95 42.60 -11.26
CA ARG A 550 4.58 43.80 -10.47
C ARG A 550 5.69 44.83 -10.37
N GLU A 551 6.92 44.39 -10.13
CA GLU A 551 8.04 45.29 -9.85
C GLU A 551 8.90 45.57 -11.09
N GLY A 552 8.89 44.66 -12.07
CA GLY A 552 9.80 44.66 -13.21
C GLY A 552 11.21 44.22 -12.82
N ASP A 553 11.93 43.62 -13.77
CA ASP A 553 13.20 42.90 -13.54
C ASP A 553 14.30 43.71 -12.84
N ARG A 554 14.22 45.06 -12.82
CA ARG A 554 15.20 45.95 -12.18
C ARG A 554 14.88 46.38 -10.75
N LYS A 555 13.64 46.30 -10.26
CA LYS A 555 13.30 46.71 -8.87
C LYS A 555 13.35 45.55 -7.87
N ALA A 556 12.98 44.34 -8.31
CA ALA A 556 13.10 43.12 -7.51
C ALA A 556 14.56 42.78 -7.11
N ALA A 557 15.54 43.48 -7.68
CA ALA A 557 16.97 43.34 -7.37
C ALA A 557 17.40 43.92 -6.02
N ALA A 558 16.63 44.86 -5.46
CA ALA A 558 17.02 45.65 -4.29
C ALA A 558 16.46 45.14 -2.94
N ALA A 559 15.62 44.10 -2.94
CA ALA A 559 14.86 43.66 -1.77
C ALA A 559 15.21 42.24 -1.26
N GLY A 560 16.20 41.57 -1.87
CA GLY A 560 16.55 40.18 -1.56
C GLY A 560 15.48 39.17 -2.02
N PHE A 561 15.47 37.98 -1.42
CA PHE A 561 14.47 36.96 -1.77
C PHE A 561 13.09 37.28 -1.17
N ALA A 562 12.09 37.41 -2.04
CA ALA A 562 10.72 37.66 -1.63
C ALA A 562 10.14 36.55 -0.74
N SER A 563 9.32 36.96 0.24
CA SER A 563 8.62 36.03 1.15
C SER A 563 7.41 35.38 0.48
N ALA A 564 7.49 34.06 0.25
CA ALA A 564 6.38 33.28 -0.30
C ALA A 564 5.12 33.30 0.61
N PRO A 565 5.20 33.20 1.95
CA PRO A 565 4.06 33.47 2.83
C PRO A 565 3.44 34.86 2.63
N LYS A 566 4.26 35.92 2.48
CA LYS A 566 3.75 37.30 2.36
C LYS A 566 2.94 37.52 1.08
N GLU A 567 3.35 36.99 -0.07
CA GLU A 567 2.55 37.09 -1.32
C GLU A 567 1.23 36.33 -1.22
N VAL A 568 1.17 35.18 -0.54
CA VAL A 568 -0.10 34.47 -0.31
C VAL A 568 -1.05 35.30 0.55
N ALA A 569 -0.53 35.96 1.59
CA ALA A 569 -1.31 36.85 2.45
C ALA A 569 -1.80 38.12 1.69
N LEU A 570 -0.93 38.78 0.92
CA LEU A 570 -1.32 39.94 0.09
C LEU A 570 -2.37 39.57 -0.97
N ARG A 571 -2.24 38.40 -1.61
CA ARG A 571 -3.23 37.87 -2.55
C ARG A 571 -4.58 37.60 -1.88
N MET A 572 -4.59 37.14 -0.63
CA MET A 572 -5.80 37.00 0.17
C MET A 572 -6.44 38.36 0.48
N LEU A 573 -5.67 39.34 0.96
CA LEU A 573 -6.17 40.69 1.25
C LEU A 573 -6.77 41.36 0.01
N ASN A 574 -6.14 41.21 -1.15
CA ASN A 574 -6.71 41.71 -2.42
C ASN A 574 -8.01 40.99 -2.80
N GLY A 575 -8.16 39.69 -2.52
CA GLY A 575 -9.44 38.99 -2.62
C GLY A 575 -10.52 39.56 -1.69
N LEU A 576 -10.15 39.98 -0.46
CA LEU A 576 -11.07 40.69 0.44
C LEU A 576 -11.44 42.08 -0.10
N ARG A 577 -10.50 42.81 -0.72
CA ARG A 577 -10.79 44.10 -1.39
C ARG A 577 -11.77 43.93 -2.54
N THR A 578 -11.64 42.88 -3.35
CA THR A 578 -12.62 42.57 -4.41
C THR A 578 -14.03 42.33 -3.84
N VAL A 579 -14.16 41.61 -2.72
CA VAL A 579 -15.45 41.44 -2.05
C VAL A 579 -15.97 42.76 -1.48
N ALA A 580 -15.15 43.52 -0.76
CA ALA A 580 -15.54 44.80 -0.15
C ALA A 580 -16.00 45.82 -1.20
N ASN A 581 -15.29 45.94 -2.33
CA ASN A 581 -15.65 46.80 -3.46
C ASN A 581 -16.97 46.40 -4.15
N SER A 582 -17.47 45.17 -3.92
CA SER A 582 -18.78 44.71 -4.45
C SER A 582 -19.98 45.08 -3.57
N LEU A 583 -19.77 45.74 -2.43
CA LEU A 583 -20.80 46.07 -1.43
C LEU A 583 -21.11 47.57 -1.41
N ALA A 584 -22.39 47.91 -1.25
CA ALA A 584 -22.82 49.31 -1.08
C ALA A 584 -22.25 49.95 0.19
N SER A 585 -21.86 49.13 1.17
CA SER A 585 -21.29 49.52 2.47
C SER A 585 -19.77 49.28 2.59
N GLY A 586 -19.08 49.04 1.46
CA GLY A 586 -17.70 48.53 1.43
C GLY A 586 -16.61 49.38 2.09
N GLN A 587 -16.77 50.72 2.16
CA GLN A 587 -15.70 51.64 2.61
C GLN A 587 -15.17 51.34 4.02
N SER A 588 -16.05 51.00 4.97
CA SER A 588 -15.63 50.65 6.34
C SER A 588 -14.78 49.37 6.36
N ALA A 589 -15.14 48.38 5.54
CA ALA A 589 -14.38 47.14 5.43
C ALA A 589 -13.03 47.34 4.74
N LEU A 590 -12.89 48.27 3.78
CA LEU A 590 -11.59 48.64 3.21
C LEU A 590 -10.65 49.20 4.28
N GLN A 591 -11.13 50.10 5.14
CA GLN A 591 -10.35 50.63 6.27
C GLN A 591 -9.96 49.54 7.29
N GLU A 592 -10.71 48.44 7.39
CA GLU A 592 -10.30 47.27 8.18
C GLU A 592 -9.26 46.41 7.46
N ILE A 593 -9.39 46.20 6.15
CA ILE A 593 -8.37 45.49 5.35
C ILE A 593 -7.03 46.21 5.44
N ASP A 594 -7.02 47.54 5.30
CA ASP A 594 -5.80 48.35 5.34
C ASP A 594 -5.14 48.39 6.75
N LYS A 595 -5.91 48.14 7.82
CA LYS A 595 -5.36 47.89 9.18
C LYS A 595 -4.70 46.51 9.25
N VAL A 596 -5.36 45.48 8.74
CA VAL A 596 -4.84 44.10 8.75
C VAL A 596 -3.60 43.96 7.84
N GLU A 597 -3.52 44.72 6.75
CA GLU A 597 -2.32 44.82 5.91
C GLU A 597 -1.15 45.48 6.67
N LYS A 598 -1.40 46.54 7.45
CA LYS A 598 -0.38 47.17 8.31
C LYS A 598 0.10 46.28 9.45
N GLU A 599 -0.71 45.32 9.92
CA GLU A 599 -0.21 44.27 10.82
C GLU A 599 0.63 43.23 10.07
N LEU A 600 0.27 42.85 8.84
CA LEU A 600 1.07 41.98 7.96
C LEU A 600 2.43 42.59 7.60
N GLU A 601 2.53 43.92 7.48
CA GLU A 601 3.81 44.62 7.25
C GLU A 601 4.77 44.50 8.44
N LYS A 602 4.26 44.37 9.67
CA LYS A 602 5.08 44.14 10.89
C LYS A 602 5.52 42.69 11.05
N LEU A 603 4.89 41.74 10.36
CA LEU A 603 5.29 40.34 10.41
C LEU A 603 6.59 40.14 9.63
N GLN A 604 7.66 39.81 10.35
CA GLN A 604 8.90 39.30 9.77
C GLN A 604 8.64 37.89 9.22
N LEU A 605 8.21 37.81 7.95
CA LEU A 605 7.92 36.55 7.27
C LEU A 605 9.14 36.07 6.48
N PRO A 606 9.50 34.77 6.56
CA PRO A 606 10.73 34.25 5.95
C PRO A 606 10.71 34.30 4.41
N PRO A 607 11.90 34.30 3.77
CA PRO A 607 12.03 34.24 2.31
C PRO A 607 11.54 32.92 1.72
N ASN A 608 11.45 32.85 0.39
CA ASN A 608 11.15 31.61 -0.33
C ASN A 608 12.15 30.49 0.04
N PRO A 609 11.68 29.33 0.55
CA PRO A 609 12.56 28.29 1.09
C PRO A 609 13.40 27.61 0.00
N LEU A 610 12.93 27.56 -1.25
CA LEU A 610 13.66 26.95 -2.37
C LEU A 610 14.91 27.78 -2.72
N ASP A 611 14.72 29.08 -2.91
CA ASP A 611 15.78 30.02 -3.27
C ASP A 611 16.80 30.19 -2.13
N GLU A 612 16.33 30.20 -0.87
CA GLU A 612 17.21 30.29 0.31
C GLU A 612 18.03 29.00 0.55
N ILE A 613 17.44 27.81 0.35
CA ILE A 613 18.20 26.54 0.34
C ILE A 613 19.24 26.55 -0.79
N MET A 614 18.86 27.02 -1.99
CA MET A 614 19.78 27.08 -3.12
C MET A 614 20.96 28.01 -2.84
N ARG A 615 20.72 29.22 -2.32
CA ARG A 615 21.77 30.17 -1.91
C ARG A 615 22.71 29.55 -0.87
N ARG A 616 22.15 29.04 0.25
CA ARG A 616 22.94 28.50 1.37
C ARG A 616 23.72 27.22 1.05
N LEU A 617 23.39 26.52 -0.03
CA LEU A 617 24.15 25.37 -0.52
C LEU A 617 25.06 25.71 -1.72
N GLY A 618 25.35 27.02 -1.92
CA GLY A 618 26.35 27.52 -2.86
C GLY A 618 25.83 27.77 -4.28
N GLY A 619 24.53 28.02 -4.42
CA GLY A 619 23.92 28.59 -5.62
C GLY A 619 23.75 27.62 -6.80
N PRO A 620 23.26 28.15 -7.95
CA PRO A 620 22.99 27.36 -9.15
C PRO A 620 24.19 26.63 -9.77
N SER A 621 25.42 26.94 -9.37
CA SER A 621 26.62 26.22 -9.84
C SER A 621 26.82 24.88 -9.11
N LYS A 622 26.47 24.80 -7.82
CA LYS A 622 26.65 23.59 -6.97
C LYS A 622 25.37 22.78 -6.77
N VAL A 623 24.21 23.44 -6.85
CA VAL A 623 22.88 22.84 -6.63
C VAL A 623 22.21 22.54 -7.97
N ALA A 624 21.70 21.31 -8.14
CA ALA A 624 20.97 20.87 -9.31
C ALA A 624 19.47 21.09 -9.11
N GLU A 625 18.88 21.98 -9.90
CA GLU A 625 17.47 22.34 -9.76
C GLU A 625 16.58 21.46 -10.65
N MET A 626 15.67 20.69 -10.06
CA MET A 626 14.65 19.89 -10.76
C MET A 626 13.27 20.22 -10.18
N THR A 627 12.90 21.49 -10.29
CA THR A 627 11.75 22.12 -9.63
C THR A 627 10.56 22.33 -10.56
N GLY A 628 10.78 22.35 -11.87
CA GLY A 628 9.77 22.64 -12.89
C GLY A 628 9.70 24.10 -13.31
N ARG A 629 10.31 25.01 -12.52
CA ARG A 629 10.29 26.45 -12.77
C ARG A 629 10.77 26.84 -14.16
N SER A 630 10.07 27.75 -14.83
CA SER A 630 10.58 28.44 -16.04
C SER A 630 11.79 29.34 -15.73
N ARG A 631 11.67 30.12 -14.64
CA ARG A 631 12.64 31.14 -14.18
C ARG A 631 13.04 30.92 -12.72
N ARG A 632 14.27 31.29 -12.37
CA ARG A 632 14.75 31.33 -10.98
C ARG A 632 15.25 32.71 -10.59
N LEU A 633 15.29 32.98 -9.28
CA LEU A 633 16.01 34.11 -8.71
C LEU A 633 17.43 33.67 -8.33
N VAL A 634 18.44 34.41 -8.79
CA VAL A 634 19.84 34.21 -8.43
C VAL A 634 20.32 35.42 -7.65
N TYR A 635 20.77 35.18 -6.42
CA TYR A 635 21.46 36.17 -5.62
C TYR A 635 22.96 36.18 -5.97
N ASN A 636 23.52 37.36 -6.21
CA ASN A 636 24.94 37.54 -6.44
C ASN A 636 25.61 38.09 -5.17
N GLU A 637 26.40 37.27 -4.47
CA GLU A 637 27.07 37.67 -3.22
C GLU A 637 28.08 38.82 -3.43
N LEU A 638 28.58 39.03 -4.65
CA LEU A 638 29.54 40.11 -4.97
C LEU A 638 28.89 41.48 -5.19
N THR A 639 27.64 41.54 -5.69
CA THR A 639 26.91 42.82 -5.88
C THR A 639 25.76 43.00 -4.88
N SER A 640 25.45 41.96 -4.10
CA SER A 640 24.26 41.88 -3.23
C SER A 640 22.91 42.01 -3.94
N GLU A 641 22.88 41.86 -5.27
CA GLU A 641 21.67 41.97 -6.09
C GLU A 641 21.00 40.60 -6.32
N THR A 642 19.66 40.60 -6.38
CA THR A 642 18.86 39.50 -6.95
C THR A 642 18.58 39.73 -8.43
N ARG A 643 18.78 38.72 -9.30
CA ARG A 643 18.39 38.77 -10.71
C ARG A 643 17.56 37.57 -11.13
N PHE A 644 16.66 37.75 -12.10
CA PHE A 644 15.99 36.62 -12.75
C PHE A 644 16.89 35.94 -13.77
N GLU A 645 16.77 34.62 -13.89
CA GLU A 645 17.44 33.80 -14.90
C GLU A 645 16.42 32.83 -15.52
N ASP A 646 16.27 32.87 -16.85
CA ASP A 646 15.52 31.86 -17.61
C ASP A 646 16.30 30.53 -17.63
N ARG A 647 15.67 29.44 -17.19
CA ARG A 647 16.34 28.13 -17.09
C ARG A 647 16.48 27.41 -18.44
N GLY A 648 15.69 27.82 -19.45
CA GLY A 648 15.66 27.25 -20.79
C GLY A 648 14.91 25.92 -20.90
N GLU A 649 14.63 25.49 -22.14
CA GLU A 649 13.95 24.23 -22.40
C GLU A 649 14.86 23.03 -22.05
N GLY A 650 14.25 21.97 -21.49
CA GLY A 650 14.99 20.76 -21.07
C GLY A 650 15.90 20.95 -19.83
N ALA A 651 15.85 22.08 -19.13
CA ALA A 651 16.70 22.39 -17.97
C ALA A 651 16.79 21.24 -16.95
N ASN A 652 15.65 20.63 -16.59
CA ASN A 652 15.59 19.54 -15.60
C ASN A 652 16.41 18.31 -16.04
N LEU A 653 16.51 18.04 -17.35
CA LEU A 653 17.32 16.95 -17.93
C LEU A 653 18.82 17.28 -17.92
N GLN A 654 19.18 18.56 -18.08
CA GLN A 654 20.57 19.02 -17.95
C GLN A 654 21.04 18.94 -16.48
N GLU A 655 20.19 19.40 -15.55
CA GLU A 655 20.44 19.38 -14.11
C GLU A 655 20.51 17.94 -13.55
N LEU A 656 19.63 17.05 -14.02
CA LEU A 656 19.70 15.61 -13.75
C LEU A 656 21.05 15.01 -14.17
N ARG A 657 21.54 15.33 -15.38
CA ARG A 657 22.86 14.87 -15.86
C ARG A 657 24.00 15.45 -15.04
N ALA A 658 23.93 16.72 -14.65
CA ALA A 658 24.94 17.35 -13.79
C ALA A 658 25.02 16.70 -12.40
N PHE A 659 23.89 16.33 -11.79
CA PHE A 659 23.88 15.59 -10.52
C PHE A 659 24.37 14.14 -10.69
N GLN A 660 23.83 13.40 -11.67
CA GLN A 660 24.17 11.98 -11.85
C GLN A 660 25.62 11.75 -12.31
N LEU A 661 26.23 12.70 -13.01
CA LEU A 661 27.67 12.68 -13.35
C LEU A 661 28.56 13.28 -12.24
N GLY A 662 28.02 13.53 -11.05
CA GLY A 662 28.79 14.03 -9.90
C GLY A 662 29.28 15.48 -10.01
N ARG A 663 28.93 16.23 -11.06
CA ARG A 663 29.32 17.65 -11.22
C ARG A 663 28.63 18.57 -10.20
N LYS A 664 27.46 18.16 -9.73
CA LYS A 664 26.69 18.78 -8.64
C LYS A 664 26.40 17.72 -7.59
N HIS A 665 26.51 18.06 -6.30
CA HIS A 665 26.34 17.09 -5.20
C HIS A 665 25.01 17.26 -4.44
N VAL A 666 24.27 18.34 -4.71
CA VAL A 666 22.92 18.57 -4.18
C VAL A 666 21.93 18.59 -5.34
N ALA A 667 20.78 17.94 -5.18
CA ALA A 667 19.62 18.07 -6.04
C ALA A 667 18.42 18.58 -5.24
N ILE A 668 17.62 19.50 -5.80
CA ILE A 668 16.31 19.89 -5.26
C ILE A 668 15.23 19.37 -6.21
N VAL A 669 14.30 18.57 -5.70
CA VAL A 669 13.22 17.94 -6.50
C VAL A 669 11.81 18.30 -6.00
N THR A 670 10.87 18.47 -6.94
CA THR A 670 9.43 18.66 -6.69
C THR A 670 8.57 17.68 -7.50
N GLU A 671 7.28 17.50 -7.17
CA GLU A 671 6.36 16.64 -7.94
C GLU A 671 6.33 17.01 -9.43
N ALA A 672 6.24 18.30 -9.74
CA ALA A 672 6.03 18.81 -11.09
C ALA A 672 7.15 18.42 -12.08
N ALA A 673 8.41 18.35 -11.61
CA ALA A 673 9.56 18.03 -12.45
C ALA A 673 10.24 16.69 -12.14
N SER A 674 9.93 16.03 -11.02
CA SER A 674 10.49 14.70 -10.71
C SER A 674 9.73 13.53 -11.36
N ALA A 675 8.65 13.80 -12.10
CA ALA A 675 8.00 12.79 -12.94
C ALA A 675 9.02 12.13 -13.88
N GLY A 676 9.01 10.79 -13.94
CA GLY A 676 10.04 9.99 -14.61
C GLY A 676 11.41 9.93 -13.92
N ILE A 677 11.98 11.08 -13.54
CA ILE A 677 13.34 11.27 -13.02
C ILE A 677 13.80 10.19 -12.02
N SER A 678 15.08 9.81 -12.14
CA SER A 678 15.78 8.81 -11.33
C SER A 678 17.14 9.35 -10.85
N LEU A 679 17.33 9.46 -9.54
CA LEU A 679 18.50 10.04 -8.84
C LEU A 679 19.30 9.02 -8.02
N HIS A 680 18.89 7.75 -8.03
CA HIS A 680 19.61 6.65 -7.38
C HIS A 680 21.06 6.53 -7.86
N CYS A 681 21.90 5.88 -7.04
CA CYS A 681 23.28 5.56 -7.38
C CYS A 681 23.33 4.29 -8.26
N ASP A 682 22.93 4.41 -9.52
CA ASP A 682 22.99 3.33 -10.52
C ASP A 682 24.43 2.81 -10.68
N ARG A 683 24.61 1.48 -10.67
CA ARG A 683 25.90 0.82 -10.91
C ARG A 683 26.51 1.15 -12.29
N ARG A 684 25.71 1.65 -13.23
CA ARG A 684 26.15 2.08 -14.57
C ARG A 684 26.77 3.49 -14.61
N LEU A 685 26.73 4.25 -13.51
CA LEU A 685 27.39 5.56 -13.45
C LEU A 685 28.92 5.40 -13.49
N PRO A 686 29.67 6.38 -14.03
CA PRO A 686 31.13 6.42 -13.87
C PRO A 686 31.53 6.36 -12.39
N GLU A 687 32.62 5.66 -12.07
CA GLU A 687 32.97 5.33 -10.67
C GLU A 687 33.09 6.56 -9.76
N ASN A 688 33.67 7.65 -10.27
CA ASN A 688 33.78 8.94 -9.55
C ASN A 688 32.42 9.60 -9.20
N ALA A 689 31.30 9.13 -9.77
CA ALA A 689 29.94 9.58 -9.47
C ALA A 689 29.13 8.61 -8.58
N GLN A 690 29.68 7.43 -8.26
CA GLN A 690 28.99 6.37 -7.50
C GLN A 690 28.96 6.63 -5.97
N ARG A 691 28.41 7.77 -5.58
CA ARG A 691 28.30 8.22 -4.17
C ARG A 691 27.00 7.76 -3.51
N PRO A 692 26.98 7.38 -2.22
CA PRO A 692 25.75 7.09 -1.49
C PRO A 692 24.73 8.24 -1.58
N ARG A 693 23.43 7.93 -1.61
CA ARG A 693 22.36 8.95 -1.73
C ARG A 693 21.71 9.21 -0.38
N TYR A 694 21.70 10.47 0.05
CA TYR A 694 20.98 10.92 1.25
C TYR A 694 19.81 11.83 0.86
N MET A 695 18.59 11.39 1.10
CA MET A 695 17.38 12.13 0.76
C MET A 695 16.79 12.81 1.99
N ILE A 696 16.69 14.14 1.95
CA ILE A 696 16.16 14.98 3.02
C ILE A 696 14.79 15.49 2.56
N SER A 697 13.72 14.91 3.09
CA SER A 697 12.36 15.40 2.83
C SER A 697 11.98 16.47 3.85
N ILE A 698 11.74 17.68 3.37
CA ILE A 698 11.29 18.82 4.20
C ILE A 698 9.78 19.06 4.07
N GLU A 699 9.15 18.48 3.05
CA GLU A 699 7.74 18.63 2.76
C GLU A 699 7.16 17.27 2.35
N MET A 700 6.36 16.66 3.23
CA MET A 700 5.73 15.36 2.95
C MET A 700 4.43 15.55 2.14
N PRO A 701 4.16 14.70 1.15
CA PRO A 701 2.89 14.74 0.44
C PRO A 701 1.72 14.22 1.29
N TRP A 702 0.53 14.66 0.89
CA TRP A 702 -0.75 14.39 1.53
C TRP A 702 -1.24 12.95 1.27
N GLU A 703 -0.73 12.30 0.23
CA GLU A 703 -1.01 10.92 -0.16
C GLU A 703 0.24 10.06 0.05
N ALA A 704 0.11 8.92 0.75
CA ALA A 704 1.26 8.07 1.03
C ALA A 704 1.88 7.41 -0.23
N ASP A 705 1.05 7.16 -1.25
CA ASP A 705 1.49 6.71 -2.57
C ASP A 705 2.45 7.69 -3.24
N LYS A 706 2.16 8.99 -3.14
CA LYS A 706 3.02 10.07 -3.62
C LYS A 706 4.33 10.15 -2.84
N ALA A 707 4.32 9.86 -1.53
CA ALA A 707 5.55 9.76 -0.75
C ALA A 707 6.44 8.61 -1.24
N ILE A 708 5.87 7.41 -1.46
CA ILE A 708 6.62 6.25 -1.98
C ILE A 708 7.20 6.57 -3.36
N GLN A 709 6.44 7.21 -4.26
CA GLN A 709 6.93 7.66 -5.57
C GLN A 709 8.06 8.72 -5.47
N GLN A 710 8.14 9.46 -4.36
CA GLN A 710 9.21 10.43 -4.10
C GLN A 710 10.46 9.75 -3.54
N LEU A 711 10.33 8.81 -2.60
CA LEU A 711 11.44 7.97 -2.10
C LEU A 711 12.03 7.11 -3.23
N GLY A 712 11.16 6.60 -4.10
CA GLY A 712 11.49 5.93 -5.36
C GLY A 712 12.18 6.82 -6.40
N ARG A 713 12.56 8.06 -6.08
CA ARG A 713 13.53 8.82 -6.88
C ARG A 713 14.97 8.46 -6.55
N VAL A 714 15.27 8.04 -5.31
CA VAL A 714 16.62 7.60 -4.90
C VAL A 714 16.72 6.10 -4.60
N HIS A 715 15.60 5.41 -4.35
CA HIS A 715 15.53 3.95 -4.20
C HIS A 715 15.05 3.32 -5.51
N ARG A 716 15.92 2.55 -6.18
CA ARG A 716 15.64 1.88 -7.47
C ARG A 716 16.44 0.57 -7.55
N SER A 717 16.07 -0.31 -8.48
CA SER A 717 16.90 -1.46 -8.83
C SER A 717 18.21 -1.01 -9.49
N ASN A 718 19.22 -1.89 -9.44
CA ASN A 718 20.58 -1.66 -9.93
C ASN A 718 21.37 -0.59 -9.17
N GLN A 719 21.03 -0.33 -7.89
CA GLN A 719 21.80 0.60 -7.04
C GLN A 719 23.07 -0.06 -6.47
N ARG A 720 24.15 0.72 -6.30
CA ARG A 720 25.39 0.26 -5.62
C ARG A 720 25.25 0.27 -4.10
N VAL A 721 24.56 1.27 -3.54
CA VAL A 721 24.38 1.48 -2.09
C VAL A 721 22.92 1.84 -1.81
N PRO A 722 22.25 1.24 -0.82
CA PRO A 722 20.92 1.65 -0.39
C PRO A 722 20.88 3.13 0.05
N PRO A 723 19.80 3.87 -0.24
CA PRO A 723 19.68 5.27 0.15
C PRO A 723 19.40 5.42 1.65
N ARG A 724 19.81 6.57 2.17
CA ARG A 724 19.49 7.03 3.53
C ARG A 724 18.42 8.12 3.45
N PHE A 725 17.47 8.13 4.38
CA PHE A 725 16.34 9.05 4.39
C PHE A 725 16.28 9.85 5.70
N ALA A 726 16.00 11.15 5.61
CA ALA A 726 15.63 11.99 6.73
C ALA A 726 14.30 12.71 6.45
N PHE A 727 13.34 12.55 7.35
CA PHE A 727 12.07 13.27 7.34
C PHE A 727 12.15 14.42 8.34
N VAL A 728 12.22 15.65 7.84
CA VAL A 728 12.28 16.86 8.69
C VAL A 728 10.85 17.32 8.96
N VAL A 729 10.43 17.33 10.22
CA VAL A 729 9.03 17.44 10.66
C VAL A 729 8.95 18.39 11.85
N THR A 730 7.97 19.29 11.87
CA THR A 730 7.74 20.16 13.04
C THR A 730 7.01 19.46 14.18
N ASP A 731 7.12 19.99 15.39
CA ASP A 731 6.40 19.54 16.58
C ASP A 731 4.93 20.01 16.63
N LEU A 732 4.37 20.52 15.52
CA LEU A 732 2.95 20.89 15.43
C LEU A 732 2.06 19.72 14.99
N GLY A 733 1.01 19.43 15.77
CA GLY A 733 -0.03 18.45 15.43
C GLY A 733 -0.71 18.71 14.07
N GLY A 734 -0.72 19.96 13.60
CA GLY A 734 -1.20 20.31 12.25
C GLY A 734 -0.38 19.70 11.10
N GLU A 735 0.91 19.40 11.31
CA GLU A 735 1.75 18.71 10.30
C GLU A 735 1.69 17.18 10.45
N VAL A 736 1.59 16.70 11.70
CA VAL A 736 1.67 15.27 12.07
C VAL A 736 0.75 14.37 11.25
N ARG A 737 -0.44 14.84 10.86
CA ARG A 737 -1.41 14.11 10.01
C ARG A 737 -0.77 13.46 8.78
N PHE A 738 0.14 14.16 8.12
CA PHE A 738 0.77 13.71 6.87
C PHE A 738 1.86 12.67 7.18
N VAL A 739 2.59 12.91 8.26
CA VAL A 739 3.65 12.03 8.76
C VAL A 739 3.08 10.68 9.20
N SER A 740 1.98 10.62 9.96
CA SER A 740 1.39 9.34 10.40
C SER A 740 0.88 8.50 9.22
N THR A 741 0.22 9.16 8.26
CA THR A 741 -0.32 8.53 7.05
C THR A 741 0.80 7.90 6.21
N VAL A 742 1.94 8.59 6.05
CA VAL A 742 3.11 8.05 5.33
C VAL A 742 3.86 7.00 6.16
N ALA A 743 4.11 7.24 7.45
CA ALA A 743 4.85 6.32 8.31
C ALA A 743 4.17 4.95 8.42
N ARG A 744 2.83 4.89 8.48
CA ARG A 744 2.10 3.62 8.38
C ARG A 744 2.37 2.90 7.06
N ARG A 745 2.40 3.62 5.94
CA ARG A 745 2.63 3.04 4.61
C ARG A 745 4.07 2.53 4.45
N LEU A 746 5.05 3.20 5.06
CA LEU A 746 6.44 2.72 5.13
C LEU A 746 6.57 1.45 5.97
N ARG A 747 5.92 1.40 7.15
CA ARG A 747 5.86 0.20 8.00
C ARG A 747 5.29 -1.00 7.23
N ILE A 748 4.20 -0.82 6.48
CA ILE A 748 3.59 -1.86 5.61
C ILE A 748 4.57 -2.34 4.53
N LEU A 749 5.46 -1.48 4.02
CA LEU A 749 6.49 -1.81 3.03
C LEU A 749 7.79 -2.38 3.63
N GLY A 750 7.76 -2.86 4.88
CA GLY A 750 8.92 -3.43 5.56
C GLY A 750 10.01 -2.41 5.93
N ALA A 751 9.77 -1.11 5.74
CA ALA A 751 10.69 -0.06 6.14
C ALA A 751 10.55 0.23 7.64
N MET A 752 11.22 -0.57 8.47
CA MET A 752 11.45 -0.21 9.86
C MET A 752 12.36 1.01 9.96
N MET A 753 11.95 1.98 10.77
CA MET A 753 12.77 3.12 11.17
C MET A 753 13.87 2.63 12.13
N ARG A 754 14.95 2.01 11.61
CA ARG A 754 16.11 1.60 12.43
C ARG A 754 16.82 2.84 12.99
N GLY A 755 16.82 2.99 14.32
CA GLY A 755 17.49 4.06 15.07
C GLY A 755 16.53 4.85 15.96
N ASP A 756 16.91 5.01 17.23
CA ASP A 756 16.28 5.87 18.26
C ASP A 756 14.83 5.54 18.67
N ARG A 757 14.64 4.47 19.46
CA ARG A 757 13.45 4.31 20.35
C ARG A 757 13.52 5.20 21.62
N ASN A 758 14.66 5.85 21.88
CA ASN A 758 14.95 6.51 23.17
C ASN A 758 15.18 8.04 23.08
N SER A 759 15.32 8.62 21.87
CA SER A 759 15.82 10.00 21.70
C SER A 759 14.73 11.04 21.39
N ALA A 760 13.52 10.63 21.03
CA ALA A 760 12.42 11.51 20.66
C ALA A 760 11.38 11.59 21.79
N HIS A 761 11.04 12.80 22.24
CA HIS A 761 10.07 13.01 23.32
C HIS A 761 8.64 12.61 22.87
N GLY A 762 8.18 11.43 23.33
CA GLY A 762 6.77 11.04 23.50
C GLY A 762 5.86 11.09 22.26
N ALA A 763 5.50 12.29 21.83
CA ALA A 763 4.51 12.58 20.81
C ALA A 763 4.88 11.97 19.45
N VAL A 764 5.89 12.51 18.74
CA VAL A 764 6.06 12.26 17.29
C VAL A 764 6.28 10.78 16.93
N GLN A 765 6.85 10.00 17.85
CA GLN A 765 7.09 8.56 17.66
C GLN A 765 5.85 7.69 17.98
N SER A 766 5.00 8.12 18.94
CA SER A 766 3.66 7.53 19.13
C SER A 766 2.74 7.86 17.96
N LEU A 767 2.83 9.10 17.46
CA LEU A 767 1.96 9.64 16.42
C LEU A 767 2.13 8.93 15.05
N ALA A 768 3.26 8.27 14.80
CA ALA A 768 3.46 7.39 13.64
C ALA A 768 2.55 6.14 13.63
N ASN A 769 1.80 5.87 14.72
CA ASN A 769 0.93 4.71 14.86
C ASN A 769 -0.55 5.01 14.58
N PHE A 770 -0.97 6.28 14.48
CA PHE A 770 -2.38 6.66 14.37
C PHE A 770 -2.83 6.99 12.94
N ASP A 771 -3.64 6.08 12.38
CA ASP A 771 -4.46 6.33 11.19
C ASP A 771 -5.78 7.01 11.60
N LEU A 772 -5.77 8.34 11.65
CA LEU A 772 -7.00 9.08 11.96
C LEU A 772 -8.05 9.01 10.82
N GLN A 773 -7.71 8.57 9.61
CA GLN A 773 -8.61 8.68 8.44
C GLN A 773 -9.72 7.60 8.40
N ASN A 774 -9.70 6.62 9.32
CA ASN A 774 -10.64 5.51 9.38
C ASN A 774 -11.95 5.83 10.16
N ARG A 775 -12.65 4.82 10.70
CA ARG A 775 -13.89 5.02 11.49
C ARG A 775 -13.62 5.68 12.85
N TYR A 776 -12.53 5.31 13.50
CA TYR A 776 -12.19 5.74 14.86
C TYR A 776 -11.80 7.21 14.94
N GLY A 777 -11.05 7.77 13.98
CA GLY A 777 -10.72 9.21 14.02
C GLY A 777 -11.94 10.12 13.85
N ARG A 778 -12.98 9.66 13.13
CA ARG A 778 -14.26 10.37 13.04
C ARG A 778 -15.09 10.24 14.32
N GLN A 779 -15.08 9.06 14.95
CA GLN A 779 -15.73 8.84 16.25
C GLN A 779 -15.03 9.61 17.38
N ALA A 780 -13.69 9.65 17.38
CA ALA A 780 -12.88 10.38 18.35
C ALA A 780 -13.12 11.89 18.25
N LEU A 781 -13.21 12.45 17.03
CA LEU A 781 -13.56 13.86 16.83
C LEU A 781 -15.00 14.15 17.30
N ALA A 782 -15.94 13.25 17.03
CA ALA A 782 -17.31 13.38 17.53
C ALA A 782 -17.37 13.36 19.06
N ARG A 783 -16.63 12.45 19.72
CA ARG A 783 -16.55 12.38 21.19
C ARG A 783 -15.81 13.59 21.78
N LEU A 784 -14.75 14.08 21.15
CA LEU A 784 -14.07 15.31 21.56
C LEU A 784 -15.01 16.52 21.54
N PHE A 785 -15.77 16.70 20.46
CA PHE A 785 -16.79 17.76 20.40
C PHE A 785 -17.94 17.53 21.39
N GLU A 786 -18.32 16.29 21.68
CA GLU A 786 -19.34 15.99 22.70
C GLU A 786 -18.87 16.30 24.12
N LEU A 787 -17.64 15.93 24.49
CA LEU A 787 -17.03 16.26 25.78
C LEU A 787 -16.86 17.78 25.94
N LEU A 788 -16.41 18.48 24.90
CA LEU A 788 -16.31 19.94 24.90
C LEU A 788 -17.69 20.63 25.03
N ARG A 789 -18.72 20.12 24.34
CA ARG A 789 -20.10 20.64 24.42
C ARG A 789 -20.74 20.40 25.79
N THR A 790 -20.65 19.17 26.30
CA THR A 790 -21.34 18.75 27.53
C THR A 790 -20.61 19.17 28.80
N GLY A 791 -19.29 19.41 28.75
CA GLY A 791 -18.47 19.61 29.93
C GLY A 791 -18.29 18.35 30.79
N GLN A 792 -18.69 17.17 30.29
CA GLN A 792 -18.34 15.89 30.91
C GLN A 792 -16.82 15.77 31.07
N GLN A 793 -16.38 15.14 32.16
CA GLN A 793 -14.99 14.71 32.28
C GLN A 793 -14.69 13.63 31.21
N PRO A 794 -13.50 13.65 30.59
CA PRO A 794 -13.09 12.63 29.63
C PRO A 794 -12.91 11.27 30.31
N GLU A 795 -13.14 10.19 29.55
CA GLU A 795 -12.87 8.80 29.97
C GLU A 795 -11.38 8.44 29.98
N VAL A 796 -10.53 9.38 29.54
CA VAL A 796 -9.08 9.25 29.36
C VAL A 796 -8.34 10.38 30.06
N SER A 797 -7.13 10.10 30.53
CA SER A 797 -6.19 11.13 30.98
C SER A 797 -5.44 11.70 29.79
N PHE A 798 -5.22 13.02 29.77
CA PHE A 798 -4.47 13.69 28.69
C PHE A 798 -3.07 14.12 29.14
N SER A 799 -2.08 13.94 28.25
CA SER A 799 -0.66 14.31 28.41
C SER A 799 -0.41 15.74 28.91
N PHE A 800 -1.24 16.69 28.47
CA PHE A 800 -1.12 18.12 28.74
C PHE A 800 -1.78 18.58 30.06
N LEU A 801 -2.43 17.67 30.80
CA LEU A 801 -3.02 17.93 32.12
C LEU A 801 -2.14 17.33 33.23
N PRO A 802 -2.11 17.92 34.44
CA PRO A 802 -1.29 17.42 35.54
C PRO A 802 -1.83 16.09 36.10
N PHE A 803 -0.95 15.11 36.27
CA PHE A 803 -1.27 13.81 36.85
C PHE A 803 -0.70 13.67 38.28
N GLY A 804 -1.57 13.55 39.28
CA GLY A 804 -1.20 13.47 40.69
C GLY A 804 -0.47 14.72 41.22
N ARG A 805 0.32 14.59 42.30
CA ARG A 805 1.06 15.72 42.91
C ARG A 805 2.31 16.19 42.12
N ARG A 806 2.42 15.91 40.81
CA ARG A 806 3.55 16.39 39.99
C ARG A 806 3.41 17.90 39.69
N LYS A 807 4.18 18.72 40.41
CA LYS A 807 4.30 20.19 40.20
C LYS A 807 5.07 20.53 38.90
N GLY A 808 4.54 20.14 37.74
CA GLY A 808 4.98 20.63 36.43
C GLY A 808 4.21 21.89 36.00
N ARG A 809 4.80 22.73 35.14
CA ARG A 809 4.10 23.87 34.51
C ARG A 809 3.21 23.40 33.34
N ALA A 810 2.13 22.69 33.64
CA ALA A 810 1.08 22.42 32.66
C ALA A 810 0.38 23.75 32.28
N LYS A 811 0.12 23.99 30.99
CA LYS A 811 -0.55 25.23 30.52
C LYS A 811 -2.02 25.30 30.96
N TRP A 812 -2.63 24.15 31.27
CA TRP A 812 -3.96 24.04 31.87
C TRP A 812 -3.89 23.15 33.11
N PRO A 813 -4.38 23.60 34.28
CA PRO A 813 -4.39 22.79 35.50
C PRO A 813 -5.58 21.82 35.56
N SER A 814 -6.59 21.99 34.69
CA SER A 814 -7.81 21.18 34.69
C SER A 814 -8.45 21.06 33.30
N TRP A 815 -9.26 20.02 33.10
CA TRP A 815 -10.10 19.86 31.90
C TRP A 815 -11.05 21.06 31.68
N ALA A 816 -11.58 21.67 32.74
CA ALA A 816 -12.48 22.82 32.64
C ALA A 816 -11.80 24.08 32.05
N GLU A 817 -10.54 24.33 32.41
CA GLU A 817 -9.76 25.44 31.85
C GLU A 817 -9.26 25.16 30.43
N PHE A 818 -8.91 23.90 30.14
CA PHE A 818 -8.66 23.48 28.76
C PHE A 818 -9.90 23.64 27.89
N LYS A 819 -11.07 23.14 28.32
CA LYS A 819 -12.37 23.27 27.63
C LYS A 819 -12.65 24.72 27.26
N LYS A 820 -12.60 25.65 28.21
CA LYS A 820 -12.80 27.09 27.99
C LYS A 820 -11.82 27.69 26.98
N SER A 821 -10.58 27.20 26.95
CA SER A 821 -9.55 27.62 25.99
C SER A 821 -9.78 27.03 24.60
N ALA A 822 -10.14 25.75 24.53
CA ALA A 822 -10.46 25.00 23.32
C ALA A 822 -11.71 25.55 22.62
N GLU A 823 -12.79 25.82 23.36
CA GLU A 823 -14.01 26.42 22.82
C GLU A 823 -13.72 27.76 22.14
N LYS A 824 -13.03 28.67 22.84
CA LYS A 824 -12.62 29.97 22.28
C LYS A 824 -11.73 29.82 21.05
N ALA A 825 -10.78 28.87 21.06
CA ALA A 825 -9.87 28.61 19.96
C ALA A 825 -10.62 28.06 18.72
N LEU A 826 -11.51 27.09 18.90
CA LEU A 826 -12.30 26.48 17.84
C LEU A 826 -13.25 27.51 17.20
N ASP A 827 -13.87 28.38 18.00
CA ASP A 827 -14.79 29.42 17.52
C ASP A 827 -14.07 30.46 16.62
N LEU A 828 -12.83 30.84 16.97
CA LEU A 828 -11.98 31.74 16.18
C LEU A 828 -11.65 31.19 14.78
N ILE A 829 -11.66 29.85 14.61
CA ILE A 829 -11.45 29.15 13.33
C ILE A 829 -12.75 28.59 12.72
N GLY A 830 -13.90 29.00 13.26
CA GLY A 830 -15.23 28.65 12.75
C GLY A 830 -15.58 27.16 12.87
N LEU A 831 -15.02 26.47 13.88
CA LEU A 831 -15.41 25.13 14.29
C LEU A 831 -16.25 25.27 15.56
N ARG A 832 -17.52 24.84 15.51
CA ARG A 832 -18.44 24.96 16.65
C ARG A 832 -18.89 23.59 17.15
N PRO A 833 -18.75 23.30 18.45
CA PRO A 833 -19.41 22.15 19.09
C PRO A 833 -20.94 22.31 19.12
N ASP A 834 -21.43 23.54 19.28
CA ASP A 834 -22.86 23.88 19.32
C ASP A 834 -23.43 24.26 17.95
N THR A 835 -24.37 23.44 17.45
CA THR A 835 -25.82 23.71 17.51
C THR A 835 -26.59 22.44 17.11
N GLU A 836 -27.89 22.37 17.46
CA GLU A 836 -28.80 21.31 16.97
C GLU A 836 -29.40 21.62 15.58
N ASP A 837 -29.05 22.77 14.98
CA ASP A 837 -29.58 23.25 13.71
C ASP A 837 -29.19 22.38 12.52
N LYS A 838 -30.13 21.55 12.06
CA LYS A 838 -30.01 20.68 10.87
C LYS A 838 -30.04 21.45 9.53
N TYR A 839 -30.00 22.79 9.55
CA TYR A 839 -30.32 23.64 8.40
C TYR A 839 -29.18 24.54 7.89
N GLU A 840 -28.00 24.54 8.52
CA GLU A 840 -26.78 25.10 7.90
C GLU A 840 -25.91 23.99 7.29
N GLU A 841 -25.55 24.13 6.01
CA GLU A 841 -24.58 23.23 5.34
C GLU A 841 -23.19 23.24 6.00
N SER A 842 -22.87 24.28 6.80
CA SER A 842 -21.61 24.44 7.54
C SER A 842 -21.37 23.33 8.57
N LEU A 843 -22.43 22.78 9.20
CA LEU A 843 -22.32 21.75 10.25
C LEU A 843 -21.95 20.36 9.72
N ALA A 844 -22.16 20.10 8.42
CA ALA A 844 -21.66 18.88 7.78
C ALA A 844 -20.14 18.94 7.56
N GLU A 845 -19.60 20.15 7.32
CA GLU A 845 -18.16 20.36 7.17
C GLU A 845 -17.41 20.42 8.51
N SER A 846 -17.99 21.00 9.58
CA SER A 846 -17.29 21.10 10.87
C SER A 846 -16.98 19.74 11.50
N LYS A 847 -17.85 18.74 11.29
CA LYS A 847 -17.69 17.35 11.75
C LYS A 847 -16.77 16.51 10.84
N ASN A 848 -16.23 17.10 9.77
CA ASN A 848 -15.26 16.43 8.90
C ASN A 848 -13.84 16.60 9.48
N LEU A 849 -13.22 15.48 9.83
CA LEU A 849 -11.85 15.43 10.37
C LEU A 849 -10.82 16.18 9.50
N ASN A 850 -10.97 16.12 8.17
CA ASN A 850 -10.06 16.82 7.26
C ASN A 850 -10.19 18.34 7.38
N VAL A 851 -11.37 18.84 7.74
CA VAL A 851 -11.63 20.26 7.99
C VAL A 851 -11.11 20.66 9.37
N PHE A 852 -11.36 19.85 10.41
CA PHE A 852 -10.78 20.04 11.75
C PHE A 852 -9.26 20.18 11.68
N LEU A 853 -8.55 19.17 11.16
CA LEU A 853 -7.09 19.13 11.12
C LEU A 853 -6.47 20.25 10.26
N ASN A 854 -7.07 20.61 9.13
CA ASN A 854 -6.56 21.70 8.30
C ASN A 854 -6.72 23.08 8.95
N ARG A 855 -7.79 23.29 9.74
CA ARG A 855 -8.06 24.57 10.43
C ARG A 855 -7.26 24.72 11.74
N LEU A 856 -6.83 23.63 12.37
CA LEU A 856 -5.91 23.67 13.53
C LEU A 856 -4.63 24.48 13.24
N LEU A 857 -4.19 24.58 11.98
CA LEU A 857 -3.04 25.42 11.59
C LEU A 857 -3.21 26.91 11.92
N MET A 858 -4.45 27.41 12.07
CA MET A 858 -4.72 28.79 12.49
C MET A 858 -4.65 29.01 14.02
N LEU A 859 -4.19 28.04 14.81
CA LEU A 859 -4.11 28.13 16.27
C LEU A 859 -2.67 28.22 16.77
N GLU A 860 -2.51 28.86 17.94
CA GLU A 860 -1.25 28.91 18.69
C GLU A 860 -0.75 27.48 19.02
N PRO A 861 0.55 27.16 18.83
CA PRO A 861 1.10 25.81 19.00
C PRO A 861 0.64 25.06 20.26
N GLY A 862 0.58 25.72 21.42
CA GLY A 862 0.18 25.10 22.67
C GLY A 862 -1.25 24.54 22.67
N ILE A 863 -2.24 25.32 22.18
CA ILE A 863 -3.65 24.86 22.11
C ILE A 863 -3.89 23.94 20.91
N GLN A 864 -3.14 24.16 19.82
CA GLN A 864 -3.14 23.30 18.65
C GLN A 864 -2.73 21.86 19.00
N ASN A 865 -1.62 21.71 19.74
CA ASN A 865 -1.09 20.40 20.12
C ASN A 865 -1.98 19.71 21.17
N ALA A 866 -2.46 20.43 22.19
CA ALA A 866 -3.37 19.84 23.17
C ALA A 866 -4.72 19.39 22.57
N LEU A 867 -5.26 20.12 21.57
CA LEU A 867 -6.42 19.66 20.80
C LEU A 867 -6.13 18.40 19.96
N PHE A 868 -4.90 18.23 19.48
CA PHE A 868 -4.49 17.04 18.74
C PHE A 868 -4.27 15.84 19.67
N ASP A 869 -3.55 16.02 20.77
CA ASP A 869 -3.31 14.98 21.79
C ASP A 869 -4.63 14.43 22.34
N ALA A 870 -5.61 15.31 22.63
CA ALA A 870 -6.93 14.89 23.07
C ALA A 870 -7.66 13.99 22.05
N LEU A 871 -7.50 14.29 20.75
CA LEU A 871 -8.05 13.47 19.67
C LEU A 871 -7.32 12.10 19.56
N ALA A 872 -6.01 12.07 19.78
CA ALA A 872 -5.20 10.85 19.70
C ALA A 872 -5.47 9.87 20.86
N GLU A 873 -5.65 10.37 22.08
CA GLU A 873 -6.02 9.53 23.22
C GLU A 873 -7.45 8.98 23.09
N LEU A 874 -8.41 9.81 22.66
CA LEU A 874 -9.79 9.36 22.40
C LEU A 874 -9.85 8.34 21.24
N TYR A 875 -9.01 8.49 20.21
CA TYR A 875 -8.84 7.47 19.16
C TYR A 875 -8.37 6.15 19.76
N THR A 876 -7.32 6.19 20.59
CA THR A 876 -6.72 4.99 21.23
C THR A 876 -7.73 4.28 22.12
N HIS A 877 -8.51 5.03 22.90
CA HIS A 877 -9.57 4.51 23.75
C HIS A 877 -10.68 3.82 22.95
N LEU A 878 -11.22 4.46 21.90
CA LEU A 878 -12.26 3.87 21.05
C LEU A 878 -11.79 2.61 20.33
N VAL A 879 -10.53 2.59 19.85
CA VAL A 879 -9.88 1.39 19.31
C VAL A 879 -9.81 0.28 20.37
N SER A 880 -9.55 0.62 21.64
CA SER A 880 -9.48 -0.35 22.73
C SER A 880 -10.85 -0.95 23.10
N LEU A 881 -11.91 -0.14 23.11
CA LEU A 881 -13.27 -0.61 23.42
C LEU A 881 -13.78 -1.58 22.35
N ASP A 882 -13.58 -1.26 21.07
CA ASP A 882 -13.93 -2.16 19.97
C ASP A 882 -13.10 -3.45 19.99
N ARG A 883 -11.84 -3.40 20.45
CA ARG A 883 -11.00 -4.61 20.63
C ARG A 883 -11.46 -5.46 21.82
N ALA A 884 -11.86 -4.84 22.93
CA ALA A 884 -12.36 -5.53 24.11
C ALA A 884 -13.75 -6.18 23.90
N SER A 885 -14.56 -5.61 23.00
CA SER A 885 -15.88 -6.13 22.60
C SER A 885 -15.88 -7.06 21.38
N GLY A 886 -14.72 -7.27 20.73
CA GLY A 886 -14.60 -8.10 19.53
C GLY A 886 -15.14 -7.46 18.23
N VAL A 887 -15.54 -6.18 18.27
CA VAL A 887 -16.12 -5.44 17.13
C VAL A 887 -15.05 -4.80 16.24
N TYR A 888 -13.80 -4.72 16.71
CA TYR A 888 -12.66 -4.18 15.96
C TYR A 888 -12.30 -5.05 14.75
N ASP A 889 -12.24 -4.43 13.56
CA ASP A 889 -11.76 -5.13 12.37
C ASP A 889 -10.22 -5.10 12.31
N ASN A 890 -9.58 -6.14 12.86
CA ASN A 890 -8.13 -6.35 12.75
C ASN A 890 -7.68 -6.80 11.34
N GLY A 891 -8.59 -6.93 10.37
CA GLY A 891 -8.31 -7.62 9.10
C GLY A 891 -8.44 -9.15 9.27
N PRO A 892 -7.55 -9.96 8.66
CA PRO A 892 -7.55 -11.42 8.80
C PRO A 892 -7.20 -11.85 10.23
N GLU A 893 -7.82 -12.94 10.71
CA GLU A 893 -7.46 -13.58 11.97
C GLU A 893 -6.21 -14.46 11.78
N LEU A 894 -5.16 -14.20 12.55
CA LEU A 894 -3.91 -14.96 12.53
C LEU A 894 -4.02 -16.22 13.39
N LEU A 895 -4.30 -17.36 12.74
CA LEU A 895 -4.46 -18.66 13.38
C LEU A 895 -3.18 -19.13 14.09
N ASP A 896 -2.01 -18.82 13.54
CA ASP A 896 -0.71 -19.12 14.14
C ASP A 896 -0.32 -18.17 15.28
N ARG A 897 -1.16 -17.19 15.67
CA ARG A 897 -0.90 -16.28 16.79
C ARG A 897 -2.08 -16.22 17.78
N ARG A 898 -2.08 -17.06 18.81
CA ARG A 898 -3.09 -17.04 19.90
C ARG A 898 -2.52 -16.46 21.20
N ARG A 899 -3.22 -15.46 21.76
CA ARG A 899 -2.88 -14.70 22.99
C ARG A 899 -1.46 -14.09 23.05
N GLY A 900 -0.78 -13.99 21.90
CA GLY A 900 0.57 -13.44 21.76
C GLY A 900 1.70 -14.47 21.76
N ALA A 901 1.39 -15.76 21.85
CA ALA A 901 2.33 -16.83 21.51
C ALA A 901 2.11 -17.27 20.05
N ARG A 902 3.16 -17.78 19.40
CA ARG A 902 3.02 -18.47 18.13
C ARG A 902 2.56 -19.91 18.39
N ALA A 903 1.43 -20.30 17.79
CA ALA A 903 0.92 -21.66 17.82
C ALA A 903 1.57 -22.50 16.70
N GLU A 904 1.79 -23.79 16.93
CA GLU A 904 2.21 -24.69 15.86
C GLU A 904 1.01 -24.95 14.93
N VAL A 905 1.19 -24.75 13.61
CA VAL A 905 0.15 -25.02 12.61
C VAL A 905 0.70 -25.97 11.54
N ARG A 906 -0.03 -27.06 11.28
CA ARG A 906 0.33 -28.09 10.30
C ARG A 906 -0.76 -28.22 9.25
N LEU A 907 -0.38 -28.39 7.99
CA LEU A 907 -1.31 -28.77 6.93
C LEU A 907 -1.74 -30.23 7.14
N ALA A 908 -3.03 -30.48 7.37
CA ALA A 908 -3.57 -31.82 7.61
C ALA A 908 -4.29 -32.41 6.39
N HIS A 909 -4.81 -31.56 5.49
CA HIS A 909 -5.40 -31.96 4.20
C HIS A 909 -5.52 -30.76 3.25
N ARG A 910 -5.42 -31.00 1.94
CA ARG A 910 -5.78 -30.05 0.87
C ARG A 910 -6.50 -30.79 -0.26
N GLU A 911 -7.57 -30.19 -0.77
CA GLU A 911 -8.45 -30.70 -1.82
C GLU A 911 -8.78 -29.54 -2.76
N VAL A 912 -8.71 -29.73 -4.08
CA VAL A 912 -9.22 -28.73 -5.03
C VAL A 912 -10.72 -29.01 -5.24
N LEU A 913 -11.58 -28.08 -4.83
CA LEU A 913 -13.04 -28.23 -4.96
C LEU A 913 -13.57 -27.74 -6.31
N PHE A 914 -12.86 -26.81 -6.95
CA PHE A 914 -13.26 -26.17 -8.19
C PHE A 914 -12.02 -25.74 -8.97
N THR A 915 -12.05 -25.94 -10.28
CA THR A 915 -11.13 -25.29 -11.24
C THR A 915 -11.98 -24.56 -12.26
N ASP A 916 -11.82 -23.25 -12.37
CA ASP A 916 -12.60 -22.43 -13.31
C ASP A 916 -12.23 -22.77 -14.76
N PRO A 917 -13.14 -23.32 -15.60
CA PRO A 917 -12.81 -23.68 -16.98
C PRO A 917 -12.45 -22.48 -17.86
N ILE A 918 -12.74 -21.24 -17.41
CA ILE A 918 -12.45 -20.01 -18.15
C ILE A 918 -11.08 -19.41 -17.77
N THR A 919 -10.64 -19.53 -16.51
CA THR A 919 -9.40 -18.89 -16.01
C THR A 919 -8.31 -19.86 -15.55
N SER A 920 -8.63 -21.16 -15.45
CA SER A 920 -7.80 -22.19 -14.81
C SER A 920 -7.46 -21.93 -13.33
N SER A 921 -8.22 -21.07 -12.65
CA SER A 921 -7.99 -20.77 -11.23
C SER A 921 -8.61 -21.84 -10.33
N GLU A 922 -7.86 -22.26 -9.31
CA GLU A 922 -8.32 -23.21 -8.29
C GLU A 922 -9.04 -22.49 -7.15
N THR A 923 -10.15 -23.06 -6.68
CA THR A 923 -10.67 -22.83 -5.32
C THR A 923 -10.54 -24.14 -4.55
N ALA A 924 -9.79 -24.12 -3.45
CA ALA A 924 -9.37 -25.30 -2.71
C ALA A 924 -9.85 -25.26 -1.26
N TYR A 925 -10.20 -26.43 -0.72
CA TYR A 925 -10.42 -26.65 0.70
C TYR A 925 -9.13 -27.11 1.36
N VAL A 926 -8.86 -26.55 2.54
CA VAL A 926 -7.69 -26.85 3.36
C VAL A 926 -8.17 -27.13 4.79
N ARG A 927 -7.67 -28.21 5.37
CA ARG A 927 -7.81 -28.50 6.81
C ARG A 927 -6.46 -28.29 7.48
N LEU A 928 -6.43 -27.39 8.45
CA LEU A 928 -5.26 -27.06 9.26
C LEU A 928 -5.40 -27.71 10.63
N LYS A 929 -4.30 -28.26 11.16
CA LYS A 929 -4.19 -28.67 12.56
C LYS A 929 -3.45 -27.59 13.33
N LEU A 930 -4.14 -26.97 14.29
CA LEU A 930 -3.60 -25.96 15.19
C LEU A 930 -3.31 -26.57 16.55
N ASP A 931 -2.12 -26.34 17.07
CA ASP A 931 -1.76 -26.67 18.44
C ASP A 931 -2.39 -25.64 19.40
N ARG A 932 -3.29 -26.10 20.28
CA ARG A 932 -3.88 -25.25 21.34
C ARG A 932 -2.99 -25.15 22.58
N GLY A 933 -1.97 -26.00 22.70
CA GLY A 933 -1.07 -26.08 23.84
C GLY A 933 0.02 -25.01 23.83
N MET A 934 0.76 -24.95 24.93
CA MET A 934 1.88 -24.04 25.11
C MET A 934 3.09 -24.80 25.64
N THR A 935 4.24 -24.70 24.97
CA THR A 935 5.48 -25.33 25.44
C THR A 935 6.02 -24.60 26.68
N TRP A 936 6.92 -25.25 27.44
CA TRP A 936 7.55 -24.62 28.60
C TRP A 936 8.37 -23.37 28.23
N SER A 937 9.15 -23.41 27.14
CA SER A 937 9.95 -22.25 26.68
C SER A 937 9.08 -21.11 26.17
N THR A 938 7.90 -21.42 25.59
CA THR A 938 6.91 -20.41 25.24
C THR A 938 6.29 -19.78 26.49
N ALA A 939 5.97 -20.59 27.51
CA ALA A 939 5.39 -20.12 28.76
C ALA A 939 6.35 -19.20 29.54
N THR A 940 7.64 -19.56 29.63
CA THR A 940 8.65 -18.72 30.28
C THR A 940 8.90 -17.42 29.50
N LYS A 941 9.08 -17.47 28.17
CA LYS A 941 9.18 -16.24 27.34
C LYS A 941 7.99 -15.30 27.52
N VAL A 942 6.76 -15.82 27.56
CA VAL A 942 5.54 -15.01 27.76
C VAL A 942 5.54 -14.35 29.15
N LEU A 943 5.97 -15.07 30.19
CA LEU A 943 6.10 -14.52 31.55
C LEU A 943 7.23 -13.49 31.64
N GLU A 944 8.37 -13.70 30.99
CA GLU A 944 9.49 -12.74 30.95
C GLU A 944 9.12 -11.43 30.23
N GLN A 945 8.39 -11.52 29.12
CA GLN A 945 7.99 -10.34 28.33
C GLN A 945 6.88 -9.51 28.99
N ARG A 946 5.97 -10.15 29.75
CA ARG A 946 4.73 -9.54 30.24
C ARG A 946 4.59 -9.45 31.76
N GLY A 947 5.22 -10.36 32.52
CA GLY A 947 5.15 -10.44 33.97
C GLY A 947 5.67 -9.18 34.64
N ARG A 948 4.77 -8.36 35.23
CA ARG A 948 5.12 -7.06 35.81
C ARG A 948 4.44 -6.74 37.13
N GLY A 949 3.46 -7.54 37.57
CA GLY A 949 2.74 -7.39 38.83
C GLY A 949 2.74 -8.65 39.70
N GLU A 950 2.42 -8.48 40.99
CA GLU A 950 2.54 -9.56 41.98
C GLU A 950 1.57 -10.72 41.80
N ALA A 951 0.47 -10.56 41.06
CA ALA A 951 -0.50 -11.63 40.81
C ALA A 951 -0.13 -12.54 39.61
N GLU A 952 1.05 -12.35 39.01
CA GLU A 952 1.47 -13.05 37.78
C GLU A 952 2.44 -14.22 38.07
N GLY A 953 2.44 -15.22 37.19
CA GLY A 953 3.30 -16.40 37.26
C GLY A 953 2.53 -17.72 37.17
N PHE A 954 3.20 -18.82 37.55
CA PHE A 954 2.61 -20.15 37.53
C PHE A 954 1.75 -20.44 38.77
N TYR A 955 0.68 -21.19 38.58
CA TYR A 955 -0.27 -21.61 39.61
C TYR A 955 -0.59 -23.10 39.47
N TRP A 956 -0.62 -23.81 40.59
CA TRP A 956 -1.21 -25.14 40.70
C TRP A 956 -2.73 -25.01 40.79
N CYS A 957 -3.47 -25.81 40.04
CA CYS A 957 -4.92 -25.94 40.18
C CYS A 957 -5.25 -26.98 41.27
N LEU A 958 -6.18 -26.64 42.16
CA LEU A 958 -6.59 -27.46 43.32
C LEU A 958 -7.98 -28.12 43.15
N ARG A 959 -8.82 -27.59 42.25
CA ARG A 959 -10.13 -28.19 41.90
C ARG A 959 -10.36 -28.13 40.39
N GLY A 960 -10.58 -29.29 39.76
CA GLY A 960 -10.87 -29.41 38.33
C GLY A 960 -11.25 -30.85 37.93
N PRO A 961 -11.78 -31.07 36.72
CA PRO A 961 -12.35 -32.36 36.30
C PRO A 961 -11.30 -33.39 35.84
N VAL A 962 -10.16 -33.47 36.54
CA VAL A 962 -9.02 -34.34 36.19
C VAL A 962 -8.80 -35.37 37.30
N PRO A 963 -8.62 -36.68 37.00
CA PRO A 963 -8.34 -37.69 38.02
C PRO A 963 -7.10 -37.36 38.86
N SER A 964 -7.15 -37.70 40.15
CA SER A 964 -6.25 -37.22 41.23
C SER A 964 -4.75 -37.59 41.09
N SER A 965 -4.34 -38.28 40.03
CA SER A 965 -2.95 -38.63 39.75
C SER A 965 -2.12 -37.49 39.14
N GLN A 966 -2.74 -36.39 38.68
CA GLN A 966 -2.05 -35.26 38.05
C GLN A 966 -2.61 -33.92 38.54
N LYS A 967 -1.80 -33.14 39.26
CA LYS A 967 -2.12 -31.75 39.62
C LYS A 967 -1.94 -30.85 38.39
N PRO A 968 -2.98 -30.17 37.87
CA PRO A 968 -2.83 -29.29 36.72
C PRO A 968 -2.00 -28.05 37.08
N VAL A 969 -1.23 -27.55 36.12
CA VAL A 969 -0.56 -26.24 36.20
C VAL A 969 -1.17 -25.31 35.16
N VAL A 970 -1.33 -24.04 35.54
CA VAL A 970 -1.70 -22.93 34.66
C VAL A 970 -0.70 -21.79 34.83
N LEU A 971 -0.49 -21.00 33.79
CA LEU A 971 0.27 -19.74 33.82
C LEU A 971 -0.75 -18.59 33.78
N ALA A 972 -0.75 -17.74 34.80
CA ALA A 972 -1.54 -16.52 34.86
C ALA A 972 -0.64 -15.31 34.56
N VAL A 973 -1.00 -14.50 33.57
CA VAL A 973 -0.25 -13.31 33.15
C VAL A 973 -1.22 -12.15 33.00
N ALA A 974 -0.79 -10.94 33.36
CA ALA A 974 -1.63 -9.77 33.25
C ALA A 974 -1.97 -9.49 31.79
N ARG A 975 -3.27 -9.36 31.52
CA ARG A 975 -3.73 -8.78 30.27
C ARG A 975 -3.15 -7.35 30.22
N PRO A 976 -2.48 -6.94 29.13
CA PRO A 976 -1.86 -5.62 29.08
C PRO A 976 -2.93 -4.54 29.30
N LYS A 977 -2.82 -3.81 30.43
CA LYS A 977 -3.78 -2.77 30.84
C LYS A 977 -3.76 -1.62 29.81
N VAL A 978 -4.59 -1.73 28.77
CA VAL A 978 -5.06 -0.54 28.05
C VAL A 978 -5.90 0.25 29.05
N GLN A 979 -5.58 1.53 29.24
CA GLN A 979 -6.15 2.34 30.33
C GLN A 979 -7.62 2.69 30.09
N ALA A 980 -8.50 1.74 30.42
CA ALA A 980 -9.93 1.95 30.59
C ALA A 980 -10.21 2.35 32.04
N VAL A 981 -10.04 3.64 32.35
CA VAL A 981 -10.40 4.19 33.66
C VAL A 981 -11.92 4.25 33.75
N ARG A 982 -12.53 3.34 34.53
CA ARG A 982 -13.96 3.41 34.87
C ARG A 982 -14.19 4.57 35.85
N ALA A 983 -14.64 5.71 35.36
CA ALA A 983 -15.16 6.78 36.21
C ALA A 983 -16.53 6.35 36.77
N GLY A 984 -16.62 6.06 38.08
CA GLY A 984 -17.87 5.53 38.66
C GLY A 984 -17.88 5.19 40.15
N ALA A 985 -16.91 5.66 40.95
CA ALA A 985 -16.93 5.56 42.41
C ALA A 985 -16.37 6.84 43.02
N ALA A 986 -17.03 7.36 44.06
CA ALA A 986 -16.54 8.43 44.91
C ALA A 986 -16.21 7.85 46.30
N ASP A 987 -15.18 8.42 46.95
CA ASP A 987 -14.73 8.17 48.32
C ASP A 987 -14.94 6.75 48.88
N SER A 988 -14.01 5.87 48.57
CA SER A 988 -13.62 4.75 49.45
C SER A 988 -12.10 4.57 49.42
N SER A 989 -11.54 4.19 50.55
CA SER A 989 -10.10 3.98 50.76
C SER A 989 -9.65 2.59 50.32
N ASP A 990 -8.45 2.51 49.75
CA ASP A 990 -7.61 1.30 49.67
C ASP A 990 -8.22 0.05 49.01
N GLU A 991 -8.85 0.20 47.83
CA GLU A 991 -9.04 -0.91 46.89
C GLU A 991 -8.13 -0.75 45.65
N GLU A 992 -7.16 -1.65 45.52
CA GLU A 992 -6.40 -1.80 44.27
C GLU A 992 -7.33 -2.32 43.15
N SER A 993 -7.25 -1.71 41.96
CA SER A 993 -8.06 -2.12 40.82
C SER A 993 -7.73 -3.56 40.38
N ASP A 994 -8.61 -4.50 40.74
CA ASP A 994 -8.48 -5.93 40.48
C ASP A 994 -8.20 -6.22 38.99
N ALA A 995 -7.11 -6.94 38.70
CA ALA A 995 -6.60 -7.11 37.36
C ALA A 995 -7.21 -8.34 36.65
N GLU A 996 -7.66 -8.17 35.40
CA GLU A 996 -7.92 -9.32 34.51
C GLU A 996 -6.58 -10.00 34.13
N LEU A 997 -6.46 -11.29 34.43
CA LEU A 997 -5.34 -12.13 34.04
C LEU A 997 -5.80 -13.18 32.99
N ASP A 998 -4.96 -13.41 31.98
CA ASP A 998 -5.17 -14.46 30.97
C ASP A 998 -4.59 -15.80 31.48
N LEU A 999 -5.40 -16.88 31.43
CA LEU A 999 -4.99 -18.22 31.89
C LEU A 999 -4.48 -19.12 30.75
N HIS A 1000 -3.18 -19.37 30.71
CA HIS A 1000 -2.49 -20.21 29.72
C HIS A 1000 -2.22 -21.63 30.25
N TRP A 1001 -2.47 -22.66 29.44
CA TRP A 1001 -2.39 -24.07 29.85
C TRP A 1001 -1.43 -24.88 28.95
N PRO A 1002 -0.69 -25.87 29.50
CA PRO A 1002 0.19 -26.74 28.71
C PRO A 1002 -0.56 -27.47 27.58
N GLN A 1003 -1.77 -27.95 27.87
CA GLN A 1003 -2.65 -28.67 26.97
C GLN A 1003 -3.63 -27.80 26.15
N GLY A 1004 -3.62 -26.48 26.37
CA GLY A 1004 -4.66 -25.57 25.88
C GLY A 1004 -5.91 -25.52 26.78
N PRO A 1005 -6.88 -24.64 26.48
CA PRO A 1005 -8.10 -24.53 27.29
C PRO A 1005 -8.96 -25.81 27.18
N PRO A 1006 -9.59 -26.25 28.29
CA PRO A 1006 -10.46 -27.44 28.29
C PRO A 1006 -11.71 -27.25 27.41
N PRO A 1007 -12.32 -28.35 26.90
CA PRO A 1007 -13.33 -28.28 25.83
C PRO A 1007 -14.56 -27.42 26.14
N ASP A 1008 -15.08 -27.52 27.36
CA ASP A 1008 -16.34 -26.87 27.78
C ASP A 1008 -16.17 -25.41 28.24
N ALA A 1009 -14.94 -24.88 28.20
CA ALA A 1009 -14.66 -23.51 28.57
C ALA A 1009 -14.85 -22.55 27.40
N SER A 1010 -15.31 -21.33 27.69
CA SER A 1010 -15.22 -20.21 26.76
C SER A 1010 -13.77 -19.99 26.32
N LEU A 1011 -13.57 -19.63 25.04
CA LEU A 1011 -12.25 -19.27 24.49
C LEU A 1011 -11.55 -18.17 25.30
N ASP A 1012 -12.33 -17.31 25.95
CA ASP A 1012 -11.91 -16.33 26.93
C ASP A 1012 -12.02 -16.89 28.36
N GLN A 1013 -11.01 -17.63 28.80
CA GLN A 1013 -10.79 -17.91 30.23
C GLN A 1013 -10.09 -16.73 30.89
N ARG A 1014 -10.89 -15.76 31.32
CA ARG A 1014 -10.47 -14.59 32.11
C ARG A 1014 -10.64 -14.90 33.60
N ILE A 1015 -9.70 -14.47 34.43
CA ILE A 1015 -9.83 -14.52 35.89
C ILE A 1015 -9.38 -13.20 36.49
N LEU A 1016 -9.97 -12.83 37.63
CA LEU A 1016 -9.57 -11.65 38.39
C LEU A 1016 -8.46 -12.02 39.38
N SER A 1017 -7.50 -11.11 39.60
CA SER A 1017 -6.38 -11.33 40.51
C SER A 1017 -6.80 -11.63 41.95
N SER A 1018 -7.88 -11.02 42.46
CA SER A 1018 -8.43 -11.35 43.79
C SER A 1018 -8.93 -12.80 43.89
N THR A 1019 -9.46 -13.37 42.80
CA THR A 1019 -9.95 -14.75 42.73
C THR A 1019 -8.80 -15.76 42.80
N LEU A 1020 -7.62 -15.41 42.26
CA LEU A 1020 -6.39 -16.20 42.41
C LEU A 1020 -5.74 -16.05 43.79
N GLY A 1021 -6.02 -14.96 44.51
CA GLY A 1021 -5.50 -14.70 45.86
C GLY A 1021 -6.37 -15.23 47.01
N ARG A 1022 -7.69 -15.35 46.83
CA ARG A 1022 -8.66 -15.67 47.90
C ARG A 1022 -9.35 -17.04 47.80
N GLY A 1023 -9.13 -17.81 46.72
CA GLY A 1023 -9.92 -19.01 46.42
C GLY A 1023 -9.23 -20.36 46.64
N GLU A 1024 -9.95 -21.35 47.15
CA GLU A 1024 -9.51 -22.76 47.33
C GLU A 1024 -9.15 -23.51 46.03
N SER A 1025 -9.22 -22.86 44.87
CA SER A 1025 -9.10 -23.48 43.54
C SER A 1025 -7.71 -23.34 42.90
N PHE A 1026 -6.86 -22.41 43.37
CA PHE A 1026 -5.53 -22.19 42.83
C PHE A 1026 -4.50 -21.88 43.93
N ARG A 1027 -3.25 -22.34 43.76
CA ARG A 1027 -2.12 -22.06 44.65
C ARG A 1027 -0.91 -21.60 43.83
N ARG A 1028 -0.39 -20.40 44.12
CA ARG A 1028 0.80 -19.88 43.43
C ARG A 1028 2.00 -20.82 43.60
N VAL A 1029 2.80 -20.94 42.55
CA VAL A 1029 4.06 -21.70 42.53
C VAL A 1029 5.14 -20.92 43.26
N MET A 1030 5.85 -21.57 44.18
CA MET A 1030 7.03 -21.00 44.84
C MET A 1030 8.30 -21.19 43.97
N PRO A 1031 9.33 -20.33 44.09
CA PRO A 1031 10.57 -20.48 43.30
C PRO A 1031 11.25 -21.85 43.43
N SER A 1032 11.16 -22.48 44.61
CA SER A 1032 11.65 -23.84 44.87
C SER A 1032 10.87 -24.94 44.14
N GLU A 1033 9.61 -24.69 43.77
CA GLU A 1033 8.76 -25.63 43.05
C GLU A 1033 8.91 -25.53 41.51
N LEU A 1034 9.61 -24.51 40.97
CA LEU A 1034 9.71 -24.26 39.52
C LEU A 1034 10.21 -25.46 38.72
N LYS A 1035 11.15 -26.27 39.24
CA LYS A 1035 11.62 -27.50 38.58
C LYS A 1035 10.52 -28.58 38.52
N GLN A 1036 9.70 -28.71 39.56
CA GLN A 1036 8.56 -29.65 39.58
C GLN A 1036 7.47 -29.19 38.60
N VAL A 1037 7.26 -27.87 38.52
CA VAL A 1037 6.33 -27.22 37.60
C VAL A 1037 6.75 -27.36 36.15
N GLN A 1038 8.04 -27.20 35.83
CA GLN A 1038 8.58 -27.47 34.51
C GLN A 1038 8.31 -28.92 34.06
N VAL A 1039 8.62 -29.90 34.92
CA VAL A 1039 8.37 -31.33 34.64
C VAL A 1039 6.88 -31.61 34.49
N ALA A 1040 6.03 -31.05 35.35
CA ALA A 1040 4.57 -31.20 35.26
C ALA A 1040 4.02 -30.57 33.96
N TRP A 1041 4.49 -29.39 33.59
CA TRP A 1041 4.08 -28.68 32.37
C TRP A 1041 4.48 -29.44 31.12
N GLN A 1042 5.73 -29.89 31.03
CA GLN A 1042 6.23 -30.71 29.93
C GLN A 1042 5.44 -32.02 29.82
N ARG A 1043 5.21 -32.72 30.93
CA ARG A 1043 4.43 -33.97 30.98
C ARG A 1043 2.98 -33.78 30.56
N LEU A 1044 2.30 -32.72 31.02
CA LEU A 1044 0.92 -32.40 30.64
C LEU A 1044 0.82 -32.04 29.14
N HIS A 1045 1.77 -31.24 28.64
CA HIS A 1045 1.84 -30.86 27.22
C HIS A 1045 2.08 -32.07 26.29
N GLN A 1046 2.90 -33.04 26.73
CA GLN A 1046 3.12 -34.32 26.04
C GLN A 1046 1.90 -35.25 26.11
N ALA A 1047 1.34 -35.45 27.30
CA ALA A 1047 0.19 -36.34 27.53
C ALA A 1047 -1.07 -35.90 26.77
N ALA A 1048 -1.25 -34.58 26.57
CA ALA A 1048 -2.37 -34.02 25.82
C ALA A 1048 -2.27 -34.19 24.30
N SER A 1049 -1.16 -34.72 23.76
CA SER A 1049 -0.83 -34.71 22.32
C SER A 1049 -1.92 -35.19 21.35
N GLY A 1050 -2.89 -36.00 21.78
CA GLY A 1050 -4.07 -36.36 20.98
C GLY A 1050 -5.17 -35.28 20.94
N GLY A 1051 -5.54 -34.71 22.10
CA GLY A 1051 -6.64 -33.73 22.23
C GLY A 1051 -6.21 -32.25 22.12
N ARG A 1052 -4.89 -32.00 22.07
CA ARG A 1052 -4.27 -30.67 21.97
C ARG A 1052 -4.46 -30.01 20.59
N TRP A 1053 -4.68 -30.80 19.55
CA TRP A 1053 -4.85 -30.34 18.18
C TRP A 1053 -6.31 -30.02 17.86
N GLN A 1054 -6.55 -28.84 17.32
CA GLN A 1054 -7.83 -28.44 16.75
C GLN A 1054 -7.74 -28.48 15.22
N ASP A 1055 -8.69 -29.12 14.55
CA ASP A 1055 -8.90 -28.92 13.12
C ASP A 1055 -9.60 -27.56 12.87
N GLU A 1056 -9.03 -26.71 12.02
CA GLU A 1056 -9.67 -25.52 11.44
C GLU A 1056 -9.84 -25.73 9.94
N HIS A 1057 -10.97 -25.28 9.40
CA HIS A 1057 -11.42 -25.57 8.04
C HIS A 1057 -11.45 -24.28 7.23
N VAL A 1058 -10.77 -24.25 6.08
CA VAL A 1058 -10.47 -23.02 5.33
C VAL A 1058 -10.69 -23.23 3.83
N LEU A 1059 -11.38 -22.31 3.17
CA LEU A 1059 -11.43 -22.21 1.70
C LEU A 1059 -10.38 -21.20 1.23
N THR A 1060 -9.54 -21.57 0.26
CA THR A 1060 -8.43 -20.75 -0.28
C THR A 1060 -8.48 -20.70 -1.82
N GLY A 1061 -7.68 -19.83 -2.44
CA GLY A 1061 -7.63 -19.64 -3.89
C GLY A 1061 -8.63 -18.61 -4.42
N SER A 1062 -9.32 -18.92 -5.52
CA SER A 1062 -10.11 -18.00 -6.35
C SER A 1062 -11.51 -17.66 -5.79
N ILE A 1063 -11.59 -17.37 -4.48
CA ILE A 1063 -12.85 -17.29 -3.73
C ILE A 1063 -13.81 -16.22 -4.26
N LEU A 1064 -13.33 -15.01 -4.58
CA LEU A 1064 -14.22 -13.89 -4.95
C LEU A 1064 -14.94 -14.15 -6.29
N SER A 1065 -14.30 -14.86 -7.22
CA SER A 1065 -14.89 -15.26 -8.51
C SER A 1065 -16.03 -16.29 -8.39
N THR A 1066 -16.20 -16.85 -7.18
CA THR A 1066 -17.25 -17.82 -6.79
C THR A 1066 -18.18 -17.29 -5.68
N TRP A 1067 -17.94 -16.08 -5.15
CA TRP A 1067 -18.54 -15.59 -3.89
C TRP A 1067 -20.06 -15.39 -3.93
N ALA A 1068 -20.65 -15.00 -5.08
CA ALA A 1068 -22.10 -14.85 -5.18
C ALA A 1068 -22.88 -16.16 -5.00
N VAL A 1069 -22.22 -17.31 -5.17
CA VAL A 1069 -22.80 -18.64 -4.98
C VAL A 1069 -22.29 -19.30 -3.68
N LEU A 1070 -21.02 -19.04 -3.30
CA LEU A 1070 -20.45 -19.56 -2.05
C LEU A 1070 -20.93 -18.84 -0.78
N GLY A 1071 -21.19 -17.53 -0.84
CA GLY A 1071 -21.48 -16.74 0.38
C GLY A 1071 -22.69 -17.25 1.15
N THR A 1072 -23.70 -17.76 0.44
CA THR A 1072 -24.94 -18.30 1.02
C THR A 1072 -24.69 -19.67 1.66
N ALA A 1073 -23.99 -20.57 0.96
CA ALA A 1073 -23.56 -21.87 1.49
C ALA A 1073 -22.54 -21.79 2.65
N ILE A 1074 -21.79 -20.69 2.79
CA ILE A 1074 -20.89 -20.43 3.93
C ILE A 1074 -21.66 -19.89 5.16
N GLY A 1075 -22.97 -19.67 5.05
CA GLY A 1075 -23.81 -19.15 6.15
C GLY A 1075 -23.68 -17.64 6.37
N ALA A 1076 -23.22 -16.87 5.37
CA ALA A 1076 -23.21 -15.41 5.44
C ALA A 1076 -24.62 -14.86 5.19
N GLU A 1077 -25.51 -15.00 6.17
CA GLU A 1077 -26.90 -14.54 6.10
C GLU A 1077 -27.01 -13.10 5.55
N VAL A 1078 -27.79 -12.93 4.48
CA VAL A 1078 -28.26 -11.61 4.03
C VAL A 1078 -29.50 -11.20 4.85
N SER A 1079 -29.45 -11.43 6.17
CA SER A 1079 -30.57 -11.17 7.08
C SER A 1079 -30.87 -9.68 7.12
N SER A 1080 -32.05 -9.32 6.59
CA SER A 1080 -32.33 -7.95 6.11
C SER A 1080 -32.36 -6.86 7.18
N ARG A 1081 -32.14 -7.20 8.46
CA ARG A 1081 -32.17 -6.26 9.60
C ARG A 1081 -31.10 -6.63 10.65
N LEU A 1082 -30.17 -5.69 10.88
CA LEU A 1082 -29.40 -5.52 12.13
C LEU A 1082 -28.22 -6.49 12.45
N LYS A 1083 -27.48 -6.97 11.45
CA LYS A 1083 -25.99 -7.07 11.50
C LYS A 1083 -25.44 -7.45 10.12
N LYS A 1084 -24.39 -6.76 9.65
CA LYS A 1084 -23.56 -7.28 8.55
C LYS A 1084 -22.64 -8.34 9.13
N THR A 1085 -22.74 -9.58 8.67
CA THR A 1085 -21.81 -10.66 9.00
C THR A 1085 -20.42 -10.31 8.46
N LYS A 1086 -19.39 -10.37 9.31
CA LYS A 1086 -17.99 -10.14 8.90
C LYS A 1086 -17.53 -11.37 8.13
N ILE A 1087 -16.90 -11.18 6.96
CA ILE A 1087 -16.23 -12.28 6.25
C ILE A 1087 -15.13 -12.85 7.17
N PRO A 1088 -15.17 -14.14 7.54
CA PRO A 1088 -14.23 -14.73 8.49
C PRO A 1088 -12.92 -15.11 7.79
N LEU A 1089 -12.21 -14.11 7.28
CA LEU A 1089 -10.90 -14.27 6.67
C LEU A 1089 -9.86 -14.65 7.74
N VAL A 1090 -9.15 -15.74 7.49
CA VAL A 1090 -8.10 -16.30 8.34
C VAL A 1090 -6.78 -16.39 7.57
N ARG A 1091 -5.67 -16.28 8.28
CA ARG A 1091 -4.31 -16.54 7.79
C ARG A 1091 -3.55 -17.41 8.79
N ALA A 1092 -2.72 -18.33 8.29
CA ALA A 1092 -1.83 -19.14 9.11
C ALA A 1092 -0.46 -19.28 8.44
N LYS A 1093 0.63 -19.00 9.17
CA LYS A 1093 1.95 -19.52 8.81
C LYS A 1093 2.12 -20.95 9.31
N LEU A 1094 2.43 -21.86 8.41
CA LEU A 1094 2.66 -23.27 8.68
C LEU A 1094 4.06 -23.52 9.27
N SER A 1095 4.24 -24.70 9.86
CA SER A 1095 5.46 -25.11 10.55
C SER A 1095 6.56 -25.60 9.60
N ASP A 1096 6.21 -25.87 8.34
CA ASP A 1096 7.12 -26.21 7.23
C ASP A 1096 7.63 -24.95 6.47
N GLY A 1097 7.26 -23.75 6.94
CA GLY A 1097 7.56 -22.47 6.29
C GLY A 1097 6.53 -22.05 5.23
N GLY A 1098 5.54 -22.90 4.92
CA GLY A 1098 4.40 -22.54 4.08
C GLY A 1098 3.42 -21.59 4.77
N ALA A 1099 2.34 -21.23 4.07
CA ALA A 1099 1.27 -20.40 4.62
C ALA A 1099 -0.06 -20.67 3.91
N VAL A 1100 -1.16 -20.27 4.55
CA VAL A 1100 -2.53 -20.40 4.04
C VAL A 1100 -3.33 -19.15 4.41
N VAL A 1101 -3.88 -18.46 3.41
CA VAL A 1101 -4.90 -17.41 3.57
C VAL A 1101 -6.22 -17.90 2.98
N GLY A 1102 -7.35 -17.65 3.65
CA GLY A 1102 -8.64 -18.09 3.17
C GLY A 1102 -9.82 -17.74 4.07
N VAL A 1103 -11.03 -18.11 3.66
CA VAL A 1103 -12.25 -17.91 4.46
C VAL A 1103 -12.48 -19.15 5.32
N ARG A 1104 -12.65 -18.96 6.64
CA ARG A 1104 -13.03 -20.04 7.56
C ARG A 1104 -14.41 -20.59 7.18
N LEU A 1105 -14.51 -21.91 7.14
CA LEU A 1105 -15.71 -22.68 6.80
C LEU A 1105 -16.16 -23.50 8.02
N GLN A 1106 -17.47 -23.68 8.21
CA GLN A 1106 -18.01 -24.65 9.18
C GLN A 1106 -18.01 -26.07 8.55
N PRO A 1107 -17.57 -27.15 9.24
CA PRO A 1107 -17.33 -28.45 8.60
C PRO A 1107 -18.57 -29.06 7.95
N ASP A 1108 -19.73 -28.86 8.57
CA ASP A 1108 -21.09 -29.18 8.11
C ASP A 1108 -21.41 -28.59 6.73
N ARG A 1109 -21.11 -27.30 6.51
CA ARG A 1109 -21.33 -26.58 5.24
C ARG A 1109 -20.46 -27.06 4.06
N LEU A 1110 -19.46 -27.91 4.28
CA LEU A 1110 -18.60 -28.42 3.21
C LEU A 1110 -19.39 -29.21 2.13
N LYS A 1111 -20.53 -29.82 2.47
CA LYS A 1111 -21.43 -30.45 1.48
C LYS A 1111 -22.03 -29.40 0.52
N GLU A 1112 -22.65 -28.36 1.08
CA GLU A 1112 -23.28 -27.27 0.32
C GLU A 1112 -22.25 -26.58 -0.59
N VAL A 1113 -21.06 -26.31 -0.07
CA VAL A 1113 -19.94 -25.73 -0.81
C VAL A 1113 -19.51 -26.59 -2.01
N ARG A 1114 -19.39 -27.93 -1.85
CA ARG A 1114 -19.07 -28.82 -2.99
C ARG A 1114 -20.21 -28.84 -4.02
N TYR A 1115 -21.47 -28.84 -3.58
CA TYR A 1115 -22.63 -28.83 -4.47
C TYR A 1115 -22.70 -27.54 -5.31
N VAL A 1116 -22.59 -26.38 -4.65
CA VAL A 1116 -22.48 -25.05 -5.26
C VAL A 1116 -21.40 -25.00 -6.35
N LEU A 1117 -20.20 -25.50 -6.03
CA LEU A 1117 -19.05 -25.41 -6.94
C LEU A 1117 -19.17 -26.36 -8.14
N SER A 1118 -19.83 -27.51 -7.96
CA SER A 1118 -20.14 -28.45 -9.06
C SER A 1118 -21.15 -27.83 -10.03
N ALA A 1119 -22.26 -27.27 -9.50
CA ALA A 1119 -23.28 -26.58 -10.29
C ALA A 1119 -22.73 -25.35 -11.04
N LEU A 1120 -21.74 -24.65 -10.47
CA LEU A 1120 -21.04 -23.54 -11.13
C LEU A 1120 -20.08 -24.00 -12.24
N TYR A 1121 -19.48 -25.20 -12.10
CA TYR A 1121 -18.66 -25.80 -13.14
C TYR A 1121 -19.50 -26.23 -14.35
N GLU A 1122 -20.67 -26.81 -14.12
CA GLU A 1122 -21.65 -27.19 -15.14
C GLU A 1122 -22.19 -25.98 -15.91
N GLU A 1123 -22.54 -24.90 -15.22
CA GLU A 1123 -22.93 -23.63 -15.84
C GLU A 1123 -21.82 -23.09 -16.77
N ARG A 1124 -20.58 -23.01 -16.28
CA ARG A 1124 -19.46 -22.44 -17.06
C ARG A 1124 -18.97 -23.34 -18.19
N SER A 1125 -19.21 -24.64 -18.11
CA SER A 1125 -18.83 -25.62 -19.13
C SER A 1125 -19.89 -25.76 -20.23
N SER A 1126 -21.16 -25.53 -19.92
CA SER A 1126 -22.26 -25.63 -20.88
C SER A 1126 -22.51 -24.29 -21.61
N LYS A 1127 -22.86 -24.36 -22.89
CA LYS A 1127 -23.17 -23.15 -23.71
C LYS A 1127 -24.65 -22.71 -23.60
N ILE A 1128 -25.29 -23.06 -22.49
CA ILE A 1128 -26.73 -22.87 -22.28
C ILE A 1128 -27.00 -21.42 -21.85
N LYS A 1129 -28.07 -20.82 -22.36
CA LYS A 1129 -28.56 -19.54 -21.86
C LYS A 1129 -29.52 -19.82 -20.72
N ALA A 1130 -29.31 -19.19 -19.56
CA ALA A 1130 -30.34 -19.14 -18.53
C ALA A 1130 -31.52 -18.28 -19.04
N ASP A 1131 -32.68 -18.89 -19.21
CA ASP A 1131 -33.94 -18.17 -19.41
C ASP A 1131 -34.45 -17.59 -18.07
N GLN A 1132 -35.32 -16.58 -18.13
CA GLN A 1132 -35.86 -15.94 -16.92
C GLN A 1132 -36.88 -16.85 -16.22
N VAL A 1133 -36.47 -17.45 -15.10
CA VAL A 1133 -37.33 -18.32 -14.30
C VAL A 1133 -38.26 -17.51 -13.38
N ASP A 1134 -39.51 -17.96 -13.24
CA ASP A 1134 -40.55 -17.29 -12.46
C ASP A 1134 -40.53 -17.77 -11.00
N ILE A 1135 -39.84 -17.00 -10.14
CA ILE A 1135 -39.60 -17.33 -8.72
C ILE A 1135 -40.92 -17.62 -7.97
N GLN A 1136 -42.02 -16.92 -8.29
CA GLN A 1136 -43.31 -17.14 -7.62
C GLN A 1136 -43.98 -18.46 -8.02
N LYS A 1137 -43.68 -18.99 -9.22
CA LYS A 1137 -44.07 -20.35 -9.58
C LYS A 1137 -43.20 -21.37 -8.87
N LEU A 1138 -41.88 -21.15 -8.79
CA LEU A 1138 -40.98 -22.06 -8.07
C LEU A 1138 -41.35 -22.16 -6.58
N SER A 1139 -41.58 -21.03 -5.89
CA SER A 1139 -41.96 -21.05 -4.48
C SER A 1139 -43.29 -21.78 -4.26
N ALA A 1140 -44.25 -21.66 -5.19
CA ALA A 1140 -45.49 -22.42 -5.16
C ALA A 1140 -45.31 -23.93 -5.38
N HIS A 1141 -44.36 -24.38 -6.21
CA HIS A 1141 -44.06 -25.81 -6.41
C HIS A 1141 -43.33 -26.41 -5.20
N VAL A 1142 -42.36 -25.68 -4.62
CA VAL A 1142 -41.71 -26.11 -3.36
C VAL A 1142 -42.72 -26.21 -2.21
N GLU A 1143 -43.66 -25.25 -2.10
CA GLU A 1143 -44.78 -25.33 -1.14
C GLU A 1143 -45.70 -26.54 -1.42
N ALA A 1144 -45.98 -26.85 -2.70
CA ALA A 1144 -46.79 -28.00 -3.08
C ALA A 1144 -46.09 -29.33 -2.74
N PHE A 1145 -44.80 -29.46 -3.05
CA PHE A 1145 -44.00 -30.64 -2.69
C PHE A 1145 -43.98 -30.85 -1.17
N LEU A 1146 -43.70 -29.81 -0.39
CA LEU A 1146 -43.65 -29.91 1.08
C LEU A 1146 -44.98 -30.43 1.67
N ARG A 1147 -46.14 -30.10 1.07
CA ARG A 1147 -47.46 -30.63 1.47
C ARG A 1147 -47.66 -32.11 1.18
N THR A 1148 -46.89 -32.70 0.27
CA THR A 1148 -46.94 -34.16 0.00
C THR A 1148 -46.07 -34.97 0.97
N GLN A 1149 -45.17 -34.32 1.71
CA GLN A 1149 -44.26 -35.00 2.63
C GLN A 1149 -44.92 -35.31 3.99
N PRO A 1150 -44.51 -36.41 4.67
CA PRO A 1150 -44.99 -36.72 6.01
C PRO A 1150 -44.79 -35.53 6.97
N ASN A 1151 -45.82 -35.21 7.76
CA ASN A 1151 -45.85 -34.05 8.66
C ASN A 1151 -45.52 -32.69 8.00
N GLN A 1152 -45.72 -32.57 6.68
CA GLN A 1152 -45.35 -31.41 5.86
C GLN A 1152 -43.86 -31.02 5.98
N LYS A 1153 -42.98 -32.02 6.18
CA LYS A 1153 -41.58 -31.84 6.55
C LYS A 1153 -40.63 -32.63 5.65
N ALA A 1154 -39.65 -31.95 5.06
CA ALA A 1154 -38.58 -32.56 4.28
C ALA A 1154 -37.25 -32.55 5.05
N ALA A 1155 -36.47 -33.63 4.91
CA ALA A 1155 -35.09 -33.71 5.38
C ALA A 1155 -34.16 -33.06 4.35
N TRP A 1156 -34.09 -31.73 4.38
CA TRP A 1156 -33.28 -30.91 3.48
C TRP A 1156 -32.27 -30.08 4.29
N ASP A 1157 -30.99 -30.25 3.96
CA ASP A 1157 -29.90 -29.32 4.34
C ASP A 1157 -30.10 -27.99 3.55
N GLY A 1158 -31.04 -27.15 4.02
CA GLY A 1158 -31.34 -25.84 3.42
C GLY A 1158 -31.98 -25.89 2.03
N TRP A 1159 -31.67 -24.89 1.19
CA TRP A 1159 -32.25 -24.74 -0.16
C TRP A 1159 -31.80 -25.82 -1.16
N ALA A 1160 -30.71 -26.56 -0.88
CA ALA A 1160 -30.15 -27.54 -1.82
C ALA A 1160 -31.12 -28.69 -2.13
N GLY A 1161 -31.91 -29.11 -1.14
CA GLY A 1161 -32.97 -30.12 -1.34
C GLY A 1161 -34.13 -29.62 -2.20
N ALA A 1162 -34.50 -28.34 -2.05
CA ALA A 1162 -35.51 -27.70 -2.91
C ALA A 1162 -35.03 -27.60 -4.36
N HIS A 1163 -33.73 -27.34 -4.59
CA HIS A 1163 -33.15 -27.38 -5.94
C HIS A 1163 -33.23 -28.77 -6.57
N GLN A 1164 -32.86 -29.83 -5.84
CA GLN A 1164 -32.94 -31.21 -6.33
C GLN A 1164 -34.37 -31.62 -6.73
N VAL A 1165 -35.38 -31.20 -5.96
CA VAL A 1165 -36.79 -31.46 -6.29
C VAL A 1165 -37.24 -30.70 -7.53
N LEU A 1166 -37.05 -29.38 -7.57
CA LEU A 1166 -37.42 -28.56 -8.74
C LEU A 1166 -36.70 -29.03 -10.02
N LEU A 1167 -35.48 -29.54 -9.89
CA LEU A 1167 -34.71 -30.13 -10.98
C LEU A 1167 -35.31 -31.46 -11.45
N SER A 1168 -35.71 -32.34 -10.51
CA SER A 1168 -36.38 -33.61 -10.84
C SER A 1168 -37.75 -33.42 -11.50
N GLU A 1169 -38.42 -32.29 -11.25
CA GLU A 1169 -39.66 -31.87 -11.91
C GLU A 1169 -39.41 -31.10 -13.23
N GLY A 1170 -38.16 -30.83 -13.60
CA GLY A 1170 -37.79 -30.10 -14.82
C GLY A 1170 -38.14 -28.60 -14.81
N LEU A 1171 -38.38 -28.03 -13.63
CA LEU A 1171 -38.81 -26.63 -13.44
C LEU A 1171 -37.64 -25.65 -13.35
N VAL A 1172 -36.43 -26.15 -13.10
CA VAL A 1172 -35.17 -25.41 -13.12
C VAL A 1172 -34.13 -26.19 -13.93
N ALA A 1173 -33.15 -25.47 -14.50
CA ALA A 1173 -32.04 -26.09 -15.22
C ALA A 1173 -30.96 -26.61 -14.26
N GLU A 1174 -30.18 -27.60 -14.72
CA GLU A 1174 -28.94 -27.99 -14.05
C GLU A 1174 -27.96 -26.80 -13.94
N GLY A 1175 -27.16 -26.79 -12.88
CA GLY A 1175 -26.17 -25.74 -12.61
C GLY A 1175 -26.68 -24.52 -11.82
N ALA A 1176 -25.78 -23.55 -11.64
CA ALA A 1176 -25.97 -22.41 -10.72
C ALA A 1176 -27.21 -21.50 -10.98
N PRO A 1177 -27.72 -21.31 -12.23
CA PRO A 1177 -28.92 -20.50 -12.45
C PRO A 1177 -30.20 -21.11 -11.88
N GLY A 1178 -30.38 -22.42 -12.02
CA GLY A 1178 -31.49 -23.14 -11.38
C GLY A 1178 -31.37 -23.16 -9.86
N MET A 1179 -30.13 -23.31 -9.39
CA MET A 1179 -29.76 -23.30 -7.97
C MET A 1179 -30.08 -21.96 -7.29
N LEU A 1180 -29.75 -20.84 -7.92
CA LEU A 1180 -30.11 -19.49 -7.46
C LEU A 1180 -31.62 -19.28 -7.47
N ALA A 1181 -32.32 -19.72 -8.51
CA ALA A 1181 -33.78 -19.59 -8.58
C ALA A 1181 -34.49 -20.43 -7.50
N ALA A 1182 -33.95 -21.61 -7.15
CA ALA A 1182 -34.43 -22.41 -6.02
C ALA A 1182 -34.11 -21.77 -4.66
N GLN A 1183 -32.96 -21.10 -4.50
CA GLN A 1183 -32.66 -20.32 -3.30
C GLN A 1183 -33.61 -19.12 -3.16
N GLU A 1184 -33.82 -18.32 -4.20
CA GLU A 1184 -34.74 -17.17 -4.17
C GLU A 1184 -36.19 -17.61 -3.91
N ALA A 1185 -36.59 -18.80 -4.40
CA ALA A 1185 -37.89 -19.41 -4.11
C ALA A 1185 -38.04 -19.82 -2.63
N MET A 1186 -37.00 -20.42 -2.03
CA MET A 1186 -36.96 -20.72 -0.59
C MET A 1186 -36.98 -19.46 0.27
N GLU A 1187 -36.18 -18.45 -0.08
CA GLU A 1187 -36.20 -17.14 0.59
C GLU A 1187 -37.56 -16.44 0.49
N ASP A 1188 -38.30 -16.61 -0.62
CA ASP A 1188 -39.67 -16.11 -0.74
C ASP A 1188 -40.64 -16.84 0.20
N LEU A 1189 -40.50 -18.16 0.37
CA LEU A 1189 -41.30 -18.91 1.36
C LEU A 1189 -41.00 -18.48 2.80
N GLU A 1190 -39.72 -18.30 3.17
CA GLU A 1190 -39.28 -17.82 4.48
C GLU A 1190 -39.75 -16.37 4.74
N ARG A 1191 -39.60 -15.49 3.76
CA ARG A 1191 -39.98 -14.06 3.82
C ARG A 1191 -41.50 -13.87 3.94
N ASN A 1192 -42.30 -14.77 3.38
CA ASN A 1192 -43.75 -14.84 3.58
C ASN A 1192 -44.15 -15.66 4.83
N GLY A 1193 -43.18 -16.16 5.61
CA GLY A 1193 -43.39 -16.89 6.87
C GLY A 1193 -43.93 -18.31 6.73
N LYS A 1194 -44.00 -18.86 5.50
CA LYS A 1194 -44.67 -20.13 5.16
C LYS A 1194 -43.88 -21.36 5.60
N VAL A 1195 -42.56 -21.28 5.66
CA VAL A 1195 -41.68 -22.38 6.10
C VAL A 1195 -40.93 -22.02 7.38
N ASP A 1196 -40.53 -23.06 8.10
CA ASP A 1196 -39.53 -23.04 9.17
C ASP A 1196 -38.30 -23.81 8.68
N THR A 1197 -37.11 -23.24 8.88
CA THR A 1197 -35.84 -23.81 8.45
C THR A 1197 -34.94 -24.01 9.67
N ALA A 1198 -34.82 -25.28 10.08
CA ALA A 1198 -33.98 -25.72 11.19
C ALA A 1198 -32.89 -26.65 10.65
N GLU A 1199 -31.82 -26.88 11.42
CA GLU A 1199 -30.67 -27.68 10.97
C GLU A 1199 -31.11 -29.04 10.41
N GLY A 1200 -30.79 -29.28 9.13
CA GLY A 1200 -31.13 -30.48 8.36
C GLY A 1200 -32.61 -30.69 7.99
N THR A 1201 -33.54 -29.78 8.33
CA THR A 1201 -34.97 -29.96 7.97
C THR A 1201 -35.72 -28.68 7.63
N VAL A 1202 -36.54 -28.77 6.58
CA VAL A 1202 -37.47 -27.72 6.13
C VAL A 1202 -38.90 -28.19 6.40
N GLN A 1203 -39.69 -27.37 7.08
CA GLN A 1203 -41.06 -27.72 7.46
C GLN A 1203 -42.04 -26.61 7.05
N LEU A 1204 -43.17 -26.97 6.43
CA LEU A 1204 -44.23 -25.99 6.16
C LEU A 1204 -44.98 -25.65 7.46
N ARG A 1205 -45.21 -24.35 7.71
CA ARG A 1205 -45.95 -23.86 8.88
C ARG A 1205 -47.44 -23.82 8.59
N ASP A 1206 -48.25 -24.32 9.52
CA ASP A 1206 -49.69 -24.16 9.46
C ASP A 1206 -50.10 -22.69 9.54
N LYS A 1207 -51.10 -22.31 8.73
CA LYS A 1207 -51.55 -20.93 8.61
C LYS A 1207 -52.31 -20.48 9.87
N PRO A 1208 -51.84 -19.46 10.61
CA PRO A 1208 -52.56 -18.98 11.79
C PRO A 1208 -53.94 -18.44 11.42
N ARG A 1209 -54.98 -18.94 12.10
CA ARG A 1209 -56.38 -18.57 11.84
C ARG A 1209 -56.58 -17.07 12.04
N GLY A 1210 -56.87 -16.35 10.95
CA GLY A 1210 -57.21 -14.93 10.96
C GLY A 1210 -56.27 -14.02 10.15
N CYS A 1211 -55.08 -14.49 9.74
CA CYS A 1211 -54.14 -13.68 8.97
C CYS A 1211 -53.85 -14.24 7.56
N GLY A 1212 -53.46 -13.37 6.63
CA GLY A 1212 -52.89 -13.75 5.33
C GLY A 1212 -51.36 -13.76 5.39
N TRP A 1213 -50.72 -14.66 4.64
CA TRP A 1213 -49.26 -14.78 4.52
C TRP A 1213 -48.55 -13.58 3.85
N TYR A 1214 -49.29 -12.53 3.48
CA TYR A 1214 -48.79 -11.48 2.61
C TYR A 1214 -48.17 -10.32 3.40
N ILE A 1215 -46.83 -10.34 3.52
CA ILE A 1215 -46.04 -9.18 3.92
C ILE A 1215 -45.61 -8.46 2.64
N PRO A 1216 -46.19 -7.29 2.29
CA PRO A 1216 -45.82 -6.60 1.06
C PRO A 1216 -44.35 -6.17 1.09
N PRO A 1217 -43.62 -6.31 -0.04
CA PRO A 1217 -42.22 -5.87 -0.11
C PRO A 1217 -42.12 -4.36 0.14
N PRO A 1218 -40.99 -3.87 0.71
CA PRO A 1218 -40.77 -2.44 0.87
C PRO A 1218 -40.85 -1.76 -0.50
N LYS A 1219 -41.79 -0.82 -0.66
CA LYS A 1219 -42.08 -0.18 -1.94
C LYS A 1219 -40.78 0.28 -2.62
N PRO A 1220 -40.49 -0.14 -3.86
CA PRO A 1220 -39.27 0.28 -4.54
C PRO A 1220 -39.26 1.80 -4.61
N LYS A 1221 -38.14 2.43 -4.23
CA LYS A 1221 -37.97 3.89 -4.33
C LYS A 1221 -38.14 4.28 -5.79
N THR A 1222 -39.29 4.84 -6.13
CA THR A 1222 -39.61 5.23 -7.50
C THR A 1222 -38.59 6.28 -7.95
N ARG A 1223 -37.72 5.91 -8.90
CA ARG A 1223 -36.89 6.86 -9.63
C ARG A 1223 -37.81 7.99 -10.09
N GLY A 1224 -37.54 9.22 -9.64
CA GLY A 1224 -38.43 10.35 -9.85
C GLY A 1224 -38.69 10.55 -11.33
N ARG A 1225 -39.91 10.19 -11.79
CA ARG A 1225 -40.34 10.48 -13.16
C ARG A 1225 -40.25 11.99 -13.36
N GLY A 1226 -39.41 12.42 -14.30
CA GLY A 1226 -39.20 13.83 -14.57
C GLY A 1226 -40.52 14.54 -14.86
N ARG A 1227 -40.67 15.77 -14.36
CA ARG A 1227 -41.84 16.62 -14.64
C ARG A 1227 -41.84 17.04 -16.12
N GLY A 1228 -42.34 16.16 -16.99
CA GLY A 1228 -42.70 16.51 -18.35
C GLY A 1228 -43.77 17.60 -18.31
N ARG A 1229 -43.43 18.80 -18.80
CA ARG A 1229 -44.39 19.87 -19.02
C ARG A 1229 -45.43 19.38 -20.04
N LYS A 1230 -46.69 19.21 -19.62
CA LYS A 1230 -47.82 19.31 -20.54
C LYS A 1230 -48.13 20.79 -20.75
N ALA A 1231 -48.50 21.16 -21.97
CA ALA A 1231 -48.77 22.54 -22.33
C ALA A 1231 -50.18 22.98 -21.88
N LYS A 1232 -50.22 24.12 -21.20
CA LYS A 1232 -51.12 25.25 -21.45
C LYS A 1232 -50.40 26.52 -21.03
#